data_AF-A0AB37CB65-F1
#
_entry.id   AF-A0AB37CB65-F1
#
_cell.length_a   1.000
_cell.length_b   1.000
_cell.length_c   1.000
_cell.angle_alpha   90.00
_cell.angle_beta   90.00
_cell.angle_gamma   90.00
#
_symmetry.space_group_name_H-M   'P 1'
#
loop_
_entity.id
_entity.type
_entity.pdbx_description
1 polymer ?
#
loop_
_entity_poly.entity_id
_entity_poly.type
_entity_poly.pdbx_seq_one_letter_code
_entity_poly.pdbx_strand_id
1 'polypeptide(L)'
;MINEKASKYISLISISLAVIFVFVSVFALKSFNSTEALSTSGQSSTIYTVLNKNIVTDIDIKIKESDWEWLIENATDEEYRSADITINGETFYNVGVRPKGNSSLSSVANDDTTDRYSLKIDFGQYVDGQTYHGIRKLALNNNISDATYMKEAISYDIYNFLGIPTPEYSYSNIKINGEQWGLYLALEVIEERFVEKNYGEEGNLYKPETMGVGAKKDEGNKDAMPDMKNNQGKEGGMMNPPNMPNNEGNNKEGNKPMNIPNENQNMAGNMNKENAGIGQMSPMMGGKNNEGADFKYIDDNISSYSTLRDSAVFKSTTDEDFENVIEMMKSLENGKDIEKYLNVDEVLKYFAVNTFLVNLDSYSGGMYHNYYLYENNGVCEILPWDLNLSFGGFATNSGSRAVNFPIDSPVTGNLENFPLIGKLLENDEYKEKYHEYLDKIVNEYFKSGIFSTTVTNNDKLIGDYVKIDPTAFYTYDEYKNAIKELLVFGEDRTKSIEAQLNGEQTSTEYGNIETSLNLKALGEQNMGGKMPNDKMNEENLANNNEENNNGQAIPEGGRPFNGGNMGEAPNNINNPNGNMDNKIPNMGNMPTQENIQEAMKILNNRDYSSLSEEEKKQLNDLGISEENINMFNNIPKQGERGEVRETFNKTYYVIFGVVLLTLLISLVFVTKYKRKRY
;
A
#
# COMPACT_ATOMS: atom_id res chain seq x y z
N MET A 1 64.94 49.29 21.34
CA MET A 1 64.99 48.01 22.09
C MET A 1 63.86 48.02 23.10
N ILE A 2 62.96 47.04 23.05
CA ILE A 2 61.99 46.84 24.15
C ILE A 2 62.77 46.18 25.29
N ASN A 3 62.66 46.74 26.50
CA ASN A 3 63.36 46.23 27.70
C ASN A 3 62.95 44.77 27.95
N GLU A 4 63.87 43.93 28.41
CA GLU A 4 63.65 42.48 28.55
C GLU A 4 62.48 42.14 29.51
N LYS A 5 62.21 43.00 30.50
CA LYS A 5 60.97 42.96 31.29
C LYS A 5 59.72 43.13 30.42
N ALA A 6 59.68 44.14 29.55
CA ALA A 6 58.55 44.39 28.65
C ALA A 6 58.39 43.29 27.60
N SER A 7 59.47 42.60 27.18
CA SER A 7 59.36 41.40 26.33
C SER A 7 58.58 40.28 27.04
N LYS A 8 58.84 40.02 28.34
CA LYS A 8 58.08 39.04 29.12
C LYS A 8 56.60 39.43 29.26
N TYR A 9 56.31 40.72 29.52
CA TYR A 9 54.93 41.19 29.59
C TYR A 9 54.19 41.07 28.25
N ILE A 10 54.84 41.37 27.12
CA ILE A 10 54.24 41.18 25.79
C ILE A 10 53.96 39.70 25.52
N SER A 11 54.89 38.79 25.80
CA SER A 11 54.65 37.34 25.65
C SER A 11 53.53 36.83 26.55
N LEU A 12 53.46 37.29 27.81
CA LEU A 12 52.36 36.96 28.72
C LEU A 12 51.01 37.49 28.19
N ILE A 13 50.95 38.74 27.74
CA ILE A 13 49.74 39.33 27.14
C ILE A 13 49.32 38.55 25.88
N SER A 14 50.25 38.17 25.00
CA SER A 14 49.95 37.35 23.82
C SER A 14 49.43 35.96 24.18
N ILE A 15 49.98 35.31 25.21
CA ILE A 15 49.49 34.01 25.70
C ILE A 15 48.10 34.17 26.32
N SER A 16 47.88 35.18 27.17
CA SER A 16 46.57 35.47 27.73
C SER A 16 45.52 35.76 26.66
N LEU A 17 45.86 36.54 25.63
CA LEU A 17 44.96 36.81 24.50
C LEU A 17 44.68 35.55 23.67
N ALA A 18 45.66 34.65 23.47
CA ALA A 18 45.45 33.37 22.80
C ALA A 18 44.55 32.43 23.63
N VAL A 19 44.73 32.36 24.95
CA VAL A 19 43.86 31.59 25.84
C VAL A 19 42.44 32.17 25.89
N ILE A 20 42.29 33.50 25.93
CA ILE A 20 40.98 34.17 25.83
C ILE A 20 40.36 33.90 24.46
N PHE A 21 41.13 33.91 23.37
CA PHE A 21 40.61 33.58 22.04
C PHE A 21 40.12 32.14 21.95
N VAL A 22 40.86 31.16 22.51
CA VAL A 22 40.41 29.76 22.61
C VAL A 22 39.18 29.64 23.50
N PHE A 23 39.13 30.33 24.64
CA PHE A 23 37.93 30.32 25.49
C PHE A 23 36.72 30.93 24.78
N VAL A 24 36.89 32.06 24.07
CA VAL A 24 35.81 32.73 23.32
C VAL A 24 35.40 31.92 22.08
N SER A 25 36.32 31.23 21.40
CA SER A 25 35.96 30.36 20.27
C SER A 25 35.33 29.05 20.73
N VAL A 26 35.70 28.50 21.90
CA VAL A 26 34.97 27.39 22.55
C VAL A 26 33.62 27.86 23.09
N PHE A 27 33.50 29.08 23.61
CA PHE A 27 32.21 29.64 24.03
C PHE A 27 31.33 30.01 22.84
N ALA A 28 31.88 30.45 21.70
CA ALA A 28 31.14 30.65 20.46
C ALA A 28 30.75 29.30 19.83
N LEU A 29 31.67 28.32 19.86
CA LEU A 29 31.42 26.88 19.73
C LEU A 29 30.14 26.46 20.44
N LYS A 30 30.14 26.67 21.75
CA LYS A 30 29.00 26.36 22.61
C LYS A 30 27.78 27.20 22.25
N SER A 31 27.89 28.52 22.15
CA SER A 31 26.77 29.44 21.90
C SER A 31 26.08 29.22 20.56
N PHE A 32 26.79 28.80 19.50
CA PHE A 32 26.15 28.37 18.24
C PHE A 32 25.48 26.99 18.39
N ASN A 33 26.10 26.05 19.12
CA ASN A 33 25.45 24.79 19.54
C ASN A 33 24.45 24.98 20.72
N SER A 34 24.12 26.21 21.11
CA SER A 34 23.35 26.53 22.33
C SER A 34 22.38 27.69 22.11
N THR A 35 22.17 28.10 20.85
CA THR A 35 20.96 28.80 20.42
C THR A 35 19.76 27.86 20.24
N GLU A 36 19.96 26.55 20.40
CA GLU A 36 18.91 25.54 20.59
C GLU A 36 19.20 24.71 21.87
N ALA A 37 19.08 25.35 23.03
CA ALA A 37 19.04 24.67 24.33
C ALA A 37 18.46 25.59 25.42
N LEU A 38 17.27 26.17 25.20
CA LEU A 38 16.49 26.67 26.33
C LEU A 38 15.83 25.46 27.01
N SER A 39 16.49 24.94 28.05
CA SER A 39 16.03 23.76 28.76
C SER A 39 14.73 24.03 29.54
N THR A 40 13.59 23.79 28.91
CA THR A 40 12.36 23.41 29.62
C THR A 40 12.59 22.03 30.24
N SER A 41 12.93 22.02 31.53
CA SER A 41 12.98 20.79 32.32
C SER A 41 11.60 20.15 32.35
N GLY A 42 11.43 18.99 31.71
CA GLY A 42 10.21 18.19 31.81
C GLY A 42 9.14 18.50 30.76
N GLN A 43 9.49 18.47 29.48
CA GLN A 43 8.55 18.04 28.44
C GLN A 43 9.20 16.88 27.67
N SER A 44 8.48 15.76 27.60
CA SER A 44 8.63 14.82 26.49
C SER A 44 8.45 15.59 25.19
N SER A 45 9.10 15.17 24.11
CA SER A 45 8.60 15.44 22.77
C SER A 45 7.26 14.71 22.63
N THR A 46 6.18 15.30 23.15
CA THR A 46 4.83 14.85 22.80
C THR A 46 4.63 15.20 21.34
N ILE A 47 4.91 14.23 20.47
CA ILE A 47 4.46 14.24 19.07
C ILE A 47 2.94 14.34 19.15
N TYR A 48 2.43 15.55 18.94
CA TYR A 48 1.01 15.85 19.07
C TYR A 48 0.23 15.10 17.98
N THR A 49 -1.01 14.73 18.29
CA THR A 49 -1.96 14.25 17.28
C THR A 49 -2.16 15.33 16.23
N VAL A 50 -1.89 14.98 14.98
CA VAL A 50 -1.99 15.83 13.78
C VAL A 50 -3.31 15.56 13.05
N LEU A 51 -3.71 14.28 12.90
CA LEU A 51 -5.01 13.92 12.36
C LEU A 51 -5.97 13.60 13.51
N ASN A 52 -6.98 14.43 13.68
CA ASN A 52 -7.94 14.30 14.77
C ASN A 52 -9.23 13.63 14.29
N LYS A 53 -9.38 12.33 14.59
CA LYS A 53 -10.57 11.52 14.24
C LYS A 53 -11.94 12.05 14.72
N ASN A 54 -11.96 13.01 15.64
CA ASN A 54 -13.21 13.57 16.19
C ASN A 54 -13.74 14.79 15.41
N ILE A 55 -13.01 15.26 14.39
CA ILE A 55 -13.42 16.36 13.51
C ILE A 55 -13.22 15.95 12.05
N VAL A 56 -14.03 16.53 11.16
CA VAL A 56 -13.76 16.44 9.72
C VAL A 56 -12.73 17.52 9.36
N THR A 57 -11.65 17.10 8.71
CA THR A 57 -10.56 17.96 8.25
C THR A 57 -10.90 18.51 6.86
N ASP A 58 -10.84 19.83 6.65
CA ASP A 58 -10.95 20.40 5.30
C ASP A 58 -9.59 20.31 4.59
N ILE A 59 -9.55 19.69 3.40
CA ILE A 59 -8.36 19.64 2.53
C ILE A 59 -8.74 20.19 1.15
N ASP A 60 -8.10 21.28 0.74
CA ASP A 60 -8.23 21.85 -0.61
C ASP A 60 -6.95 21.60 -1.41
N ILE A 61 -7.08 20.86 -2.50
CA ILE A 61 -5.99 20.49 -3.42
C ILE A 61 -6.05 21.44 -4.61
N LYS A 62 -5.17 22.43 -4.61
CA LYS A 62 -5.07 23.40 -5.70
C LYS A 62 -3.98 22.97 -6.68
N ILE A 63 -4.39 22.45 -7.82
CA ILE A 63 -3.54 21.85 -8.84
C ILE A 63 -3.82 22.50 -10.20
N LYS A 64 -2.80 22.62 -11.05
CA LYS A 64 -2.97 23.13 -12.41
C LYS A 64 -3.87 22.17 -13.19
N GLU A 65 -4.89 22.70 -13.88
CA GLU A 65 -5.91 21.89 -14.56
C GLU A 65 -5.33 20.78 -15.45
N SER A 66 -4.38 21.12 -16.33
CA SER A 66 -3.72 20.12 -17.20
C SER A 66 -2.93 19.05 -16.46
N ASP A 67 -2.53 19.32 -15.22
CA ASP A 67 -1.77 18.38 -14.40
C ASP A 67 -2.74 17.47 -13.63
N TRP A 68 -3.95 17.96 -13.31
CA TRP A 68 -5.08 17.13 -12.83
C TRP A 68 -5.64 16.24 -13.94
N GLU A 69 -5.96 16.80 -15.12
CA GLU A 69 -6.34 16.04 -16.32
C GLU A 69 -5.34 14.91 -16.58
N TRP A 70 -4.03 15.21 -16.53
CA TRP A 70 -2.98 14.21 -16.68
C TRP A 70 -2.99 13.14 -15.58
N LEU A 71 -3.19 13.51 -14.30
CA LEU A 71 -3.27 12.54 -13.19
C LEU A 71 -4.43 11.56 -13.36
N ILE A 72 -5.57 12.03 -13.92
CA ILE A 72 -6.73 11.18 -14.20
C ILE A 72 -6.45 10.26 -15.40
N GLU A 73 -5.97 10.80 -16.52
CA GLU A 73 -5.65 10.03 -17.73
C GLU A 73 -4.57 8.96 -17.53
N ASN A 74 -3.62 9.20 -16.60
CA ASN A 74 -2.43 8.37 -16.38
C ASN A 74 -2.39 7.82 -14.94
N ALA A 75 -3.55 7.64 -14.30
CA ALA A 75 -3.66 7.30 -12.88
C ALA A 75 -2.87 6.03 -12.48
N THR A 76 -2.83 5.04 -13.36
CA THR A 76 -2.13 3.76 -13.15
C THR A 76 -0.61 3.83 -13.23
N ASP A 77 -0.03 4.95 -13.68
CA ASP A 77 1.42 5.15 -13.65
C ASP A 77 1.93 5.64 -12.28
N GLU A 78 1.03 6.03 -11.37
CA GLU A 78 1.34 6.48 -10.01
C GLU A 78 2.43 7.59 -9.96
N GLU A 79 2.50 8.46 -10.97
CA GLU A 79 3.42 9.61 -10.96
C GLU A 79 2.86 10.78 -10.16
N TYR A 80 3.73 11.45 -9.40
CA TYR A 80 3.40 12.71 -8.73
C TYR A 80 3.24 13.89 -9.71
N ARG A 81 2.28 14.76 -9.42
CA ARG A 81 2.19 16.13 -9.92
C ARG A 81 2.20 17.13 -8.75
N SER A 82 2.57 18.37 -9.03
CA SER A 82 2.74 19.43 -8.03
C SER A 82 1.43 20.18 -7.78
N ALA A 83 1.05 20.31 -6.51
CA ALA A 83 -0.11 21.07 -6.06
C ALA A 83 0.23 21.95 -4.85
N ASP A 84 -0.60 22.96 -4.59
CA ASP A 84 -0.65 23.63 -3.29
C ASP A 84 -1.77 22.96 -2.47
N ILE A 85 -1.47 22.48 -1.25
CA ILE A 85 -2.44 21.80 -0.38
C ILE A 85 -2.77 22.70 0.79
N THR A 86 -4.05 23.01 1.00
CA THR A 86 -4.50 23.75 2.19
C THR A 86 -5.25 22.80 3.12
N ILE A 87 -4.73 22.60 4.34
CA ILE A 87 -5.35 21.76 5.37
C ILE A 87 -5.81 22.65 6.52
N ASN A 88 -7.11 22.66 6.81
CA ASN A 88 -7.73 23.49 7.87
C ASN A 88 -7.35 25.00 7.81
N GLY A 89 -6.96 25.50 6.63
CA GLY A 89 -6.53 26.88 6.40
C GLY A 89 -5.02 27.13 6.39
N GLU A 90 -4.18 26.12 6.66
CA GLU A 90 -2.72 26.19 6.50
C GLU A 90 -2.31 25.65 5.13
N THR A 91 -1.60 26.47 4.33
CA THR A 91 -1.21 26.13 2.94
C THR A 91 0.24 25.68 2.84
N PHE A 92 0.43 24.51 2.23
CA PHE A 92 1.69 23.86 1.89
C PHE A 92 1.91 23.98 0.38
N TYR A 93 3.08 24.46 -0.05
CA TYR A 93 3.36 24.80 -1.46
C TYR A 93 4.29 23.77 -2.12
N ASN A 94 4.00 23.43 -3.38
CA ASN A 94 4.73 22.43 -4.17
C ASN A 94 4.77 21.04 -3.50
N VAL A 95 3.59 20.55 -3.12
CA VAL A 95 3.38 19.21 -2.55
C VAL A 95 3.12 18.22 -3.68
N GLY A 96 3.61 16.99 -3.54
CA GLY A 96 3.30 15.90 -4.46
C GLY A 96 1.89 15.37 -4.23
N VAL A 97 1.10 15.25 -5.30
CA VAL A 97 -0.18 14.52 -5.34
C VAL A 97 -0.15 13.49 -6.45
N ARG A 98 -0.65 12.29 -6.18
CA ARG A 98 -0.89 11.23 -7.17
C ARG A 98 -2.07 10.33 -6.77
N PRO A 99 -2.73 9.65 -7.72
CA PRO A 99 -3.50 8.44 -7.43
C PRO A 99 -2.65 7.37 -6.70
N LYS A 100 -3.32 6.54 -5.90
CA LYS A 100 -2.72 5.39 -5.19
C LYS A 100 -3.64 4.17 -5.22
N GLY A 101 -3.03 3.00 -5.04
CA GLY A 101 -3.72 1.74 -4.77
C GLY A 101 -3.37 0.68 -5.81
N ASN A 102 -4.03 -0.47 -5.71
CA ASN A 102 -3.77 -1.59 -6.60
C ASN A 102 -5.07 -2.06 -7.27
N SER A 103 -5.87 -2.86 -6.56
CA SER A 103 -7.23 -3.24 -6.95
C SER A 103 -8.14 -2.02 -7.11
N SER A 104 -8.13 -1.10 -6.13
CA SER A 104 -8.92 0.13 -6.09
C SER A 104 -8.56 1.10 -7.22
N LEU A 105 -7.26 1.33 -7.45
CA LEU A 105 -6.74 2.14 -8.55
C LEU A 105 -7.15 1.56 -9.91
N SER A 106 -6.95 0.25 -10.10
CA SER A 106 -7.34 -0.45 -11.33
C SER A 106 -8.86 -0.45 -11.55
N SER A 107 -9.65 -0.51 -10.48
CA SER A 107 -11.12 -0.51 -10.58
C SER A 107 -11.63 0.84 -11.08
N VAL A 108 -11.17 1.95 -10.50
CA VAL A 108 -11.54 3.31 -10.93
C VAL A 108 -11.01 3.58 -12.35
N ALA A 109 -9.77 3.22 -12.67
CA ALA A 109 -9.20 3.41 -14.01
C ALA A 109 -9.86 2.59 -15.13
N ASN A 110 -10.72 1.62 -14.80
CA ASN A 110 -11.52 0.84 -15.76
C ASN A 110 -13.03 1.15 -15.67
N ASP A 111 -13.43 2.20 -14.95
CA ASP A 111 -14.82 2.64 -14.79
C ASP A 111 -14.97 4.06 -15.37
N ASP A 112 -15.62 4.17 -16.53
CA ASP A 112 -15.84 5.44 -17.24
C ASP A 112 -16.91 6.34 -16.57
N THR A 113 -17.43 5.94 -15.40
CA THR A 113 -18.42 6.71 -14.63
C THR A 113 -17.86 7.42 -13.40
N THR A 114 -16.58 7.22 -13.04
CA THR A 114 -16.00 7.82 -11.83
C THR A 114 -14.49 8.05 -11.90
N ASP A 115 -14.06 9.27 -11.57
CA ASP A 115 -12.66 9.65 -11.39
C ASP A 115 -12.23 9.65 -9.92
N ARG A 116 -13.01 9.02 -9.02
CA ARG A 116 -12.80 9.08 -7.56
C ARG A 116 -11.65 8.17 -7.09
N TYR A 117 -10.43 8.46 -7.52
CA TYR A 117 -9.23 7.76 -7.08
C TYR A 117 -8.91 8.01 -5.59
N SER A 118 -8.40 7.00 -4.90
CA SER A 118 -7.63 7.26 -3.67
C SER A 118 -6.37 8.04 -4.03
N LEU A 119 -5.97 9.02 -3.23
CA LEU A 119 -4.81 9.88 -3.49
C LEU A 119 -3.71 9.65 -2.44
N LYS A 120 -2.44 9.84 -2.83
CA LYS A 120 -1.31 9.98 -1.90
C LYS A 120 -0.79 11.42 -2.00
N ILE A 121 -0.69 12.08 -0.84
CA ILE A 121 -0.09 13.41 -0.67
C ILE A 121 1.31 13.23 -0.08
N ASP A 122 2.30 13.93 -0.62
CA ASP A 122 3.71 13.82 -0.27
C ASP A 122 4.34 15.22 -0.14
N PHE A 123 4.40 15.74 1.09
CA PHE A 123 4.73 17.15 1.35
C PHE A 123 6.14 17.54 0.90
N GLY A 124 7.10 16.63 1.08
CA GLY A 124 8.49 16.82 0.69
C GLY A 124 8.86 16.26 -0.69
N GLN A 125 7.89 15.92 -1.55
CA GLN A 125 8.18 15.39 -2.90
C GLN A 125 9.00 16.36 -3.76
N TYR A 126 8.74 17.66 -3.61
CA TYR A 126 9.44 18.73 -4.33
C TYR A 126 10.11 19.76 -3.40
N VAL A 127 9.98 19.61 -2.08
CA VAL A 127 10.55 20.52 -1.07
C VAL A 127 11.14 19.72 0.10
N ASP A 128 12.44 19.46 0.05
CA ASP A 128 13.16 18.69 1.07
C ASP A 128 12.82 19.12 2.50
N GLY A 129 12.41 18.17 3.34
CA GLY A 129 12.07 18.38 4.74
C GLY A 129 10.68 18.99 5.02
N GLN A 130 9.88 19.30 3.99
CA GLN A 130 8.50 19.76 4.21
C GLN A 130 7.61 18.63 4.73
N THR A 131 6.84 18.90 5.79
CA THR A 131 5.88 17.98 6.42
C THR A 131 4.64 18.72 6.89
N TYR A 132 3.51 18.01 7.02
CA TYR A 132 2.34 18.51 7.75
C TYR A 132 2.48 18.13 9.23
N HIS A 133 3.04 19.05 10.02
CA HIS A 133 3.32 18.87 11.45
C HIS A 133 4.08 17.57 11.78
N GLY A 134 5.07 17.23 10.95
CA GLY A 134 5.84 15.98 11.04
C GLY A 134 5.33 14.85 10.14
N ILE A 135 4.05 14.84 9.74
CA ILE A 135 3.55 13.83 8.79
C ILE A 135 4.18 14.11 7.41
N ARG A 136 4.97 13.14 6.95
CA ARG A 136 5.69 13.19 5.67
C ARG A 136 4.78 12.90 4.47
N LYS A 137 3.85 11.95 4.61
CA LYS A 137 2.89 11.53 3.58
C LYS A 137 1.52 11.24 4.18
N LEU A 138 0.45 11.52 3.42
CA LEU A 138 -0.93 11.13 3.73
C LEU A 138 -1.47 10.20 2.65
N ALA A 139 -2.19 9.16 3.05
CA ALA A 139 -3.08 8.42 2.17
C ALA A 139 -4.51 8.97 2.33
N LEU A 140 -5.13 9.42 1.24
CA LEU A 140 -6.54 9.78 1.18
C LEU A 140 -7.30 8.62 0.56
N ASN A 141 -7.92 7.78 1.39
CA ASN A 141 -8.71 6.64 0.95
C ASN A 141 -10.11 7.08 0.52
N ASN A 142 -10.51 6.67 -0.68
CA ASN A 142 -11.74 7.07 -1.37
C ASN A 142 -13.02 6.35 -0.87
N ASN A 143 -12.89 5.42 0.08
CA ASN A 143 -13.94 4.55 0.62
C ASN A 143 -14.58 3.59 -0.42
N ILE A 144 -13.84 3.21 -1.47
CA ILE A 144 -14.28 2.15 -2.40
C ILE A 144 -14.50 0.82 -1.65
N SER A 145 -15.55 0.10 -2.02
CA SER A 145 -16.01 -1.12 -1.34
C SER A 145 -16.36 -0.97 0.15
N ASP A 146 -16.50 0.25 0.67
CA ASP A 146 -17.06 0.52 2.01
C ASP A 146 -18.29 1.44 1.94
N ALA A 147 -19.48 0.84 1.93
CA ALA A 147 -20.74 1.58 1.96
C ALA A 147 -20.97 2.33 3.29
N THR A 148 -20.24 1.99 4.34
CA THR A 148 -20.35 2.61 5.68
C THR A 148 -19.42 3.82 5.86
N TYR A 149 -18.41 3.98 5.01
CA TYR A 149 -17.29 4.94 5.19
C TYR A 149 -16.53 4.77 6.52
N MET A 150 -16.75 3.70 7.30
CA MET A 150 -16.23 3.58 8.66
C MET A 150 -15.67 2.19 9.03
N LYS A 151 -15.63 1.23 8.10
CA LYS A 151 -15.02 -0.09 8.37
C LYS A 151 -13.55 0.07 8.74
N GLU A 152 -12.78 0.84 7.97
CA GLU A 152 -11.36 1.07 8.24
C GLU A 152 -11.13 1.83 9.57
N ALA A 153 -11.82 2.95 9.77
CA ALA A 153 -11.69 3.78 10.97
C ALA A 153 -12.02 3.00 12.27
N ILE A 154 -13.12 2.24 12.28
CA ILE A 154 -13.52 1.44 13.46
C ILE A 154 -12.57 0.25 13.68
N SER A 155 -11.98 -0.29 12.62
CA SER A 155 -10.99 -1.37 12.75
C SER A 155 -9.73 -0.87 13.48
N TYR A 156 -9.21 0.31 13.12
CA TYR A 156 -8.11 0.93 13.87
C TYR A 156 -8.48 1.26 15.33
N ASP A 157 -9.73 1.66 15.62
CA ASP A 157 -10.22 1.84 16.99
C ASP A 157 -10.14 0.54 17.83
N ILE A 158 -10.44 -0.62 17.23
CA ILE A 158 -10.40 -1.92 17.91
C ILE A 158 -8.95 -2.41 18.12
N TYR A 159 -8.06 -2.22 17.14
CA TYR A 159 -6.62 -2.49 17.31
C TYR A 159 -6.02 -1.64 18.45
N ASN A 160 -6.28 -0.33 18.43
CA ASN A 160 -5.83 0.60 19.49
C ASN A 160 -6.48 0.29 20.85
N PHE A 161 -7.70 -0.26 20.89
CA PHE A 161 -8.34 -0.72 22.14
C PHE A 161 -7.57 -1.87 22.82
N LEU A 162 -6.94 -2.78 22.05
CA LEU A 162 -6.03 -3.79 22.60
C LEU A 162 -4.58 -3.28 22.80
N GLY A 163 -4.32 -2.01 22.47
CA GLY A 163 -3.01 -1.38 22.62
C GLY A 163 -2.06 -1.58 21.44
N ILE A 164 -2.53 -2.09 20.29
CA ILE A 164 -1.74 -2.17 19.06
C ILE A 164 -1.63 -0.76 18.45
N PRO A 165 -0.42 -0.29 18.12
CA PRO A 165 -0.23 0.98 17.42
C PRO A 165 -0.94 1.02 16.06
N THR A 166 -1.67 2.11 15.79
CA THR A 166 -2.42 2.34 14.55
C THR A 166 -2.14 3.73 13.97
N PRO A 167 -2.13 3.90 12.63
CA PRO A 167 -1.86 5.19 12.01
C PRO A 167 -2.87 6.23 12.50
N GLU A 168 -2.44 7.49 12.62
CA GLU A 168 -3.41 8.57 12.84
C GLU A 168 -4.35 8.69 11.65
N TYR A 169 -5.60 9.04 11.89
CA TYR A 169 -6.59 9.26 10.84
C TYR A 169 -7.57 10.39 11.16
N SER A 170 -8.12 10.99 10.11
CA SER A 170 -9.30 11.85 10.20
C SER A 170 -10.15 11.75 8.94
N TYR A 171 -11.46 11.72 9.13
CA TYR A 171 -12.40 12.03 8.05
C TYR A 171 -12.04 13.38 7.42
N SER A 172 -12.01 13.44 6.11
CA SER A 172 -11.49 14.60 5.38
C SER A 172 -12.41 15.01 4.25
N ASN A 173 -12.88 16.24 4.30
CA ASN A 173 -13.68 16.89 3.26
C ASN A 173 -12.72 17.43 2.20
N ILE A 174 -12.70 16.79 1.03
CA ILE A 174 -11.77 17.12 -0.06
C ILE A 174 -12.42 18.11 -1.02
N LYS A 175 -11.63 19.10 -1.43
CA LYS A 175 -11.90 20.01 -2.56
C LYS A 175 -10.75 19.91 -3.56
N ILE A 176 -11.08 20.01 -4.85
CA ILE A 176 -10.09 20.17 -5.93
C ILE A 176 -10.32 21.56 -6.52
N ASN A 177 -9.28 22.40 -6.58
CA ASN A 177 -9.36 23.78 -7.09
C ASN A 177 -10.47 24.64 -6.46
N GLY A 178 -10.79 24.38 -5.17
CA GLY A 178 -11.87 25.03 -4.45
C GLY A 178 -13.28 24.49 -4.70
N GLU A 179 -13.46 23.56 -5.65
CA GLU A 179 -14.73 22.87 -5.90
C GLU A 179 -14.86 21.61 -5.03
N GLN A 180 -16.09 21.30 -4.60
CA GLN A 180 -16.36 20.16 -3.70
C GLN A 180 -16.09 18.83 -4.42
N TRP A 181 -15.27 17.97 -3.82
CA TRP A 181 -14.90 16.67 -4.41
C TRP A 181 -15.55 15.49 -3.71
N GLY A 182 -15.44 15.41 -2.38
CA GLY A 182 -16.04 14.33 -1.60
C GLY A 182 -15.40 14.07 -0.24
N LEU A 183 -15.97 13.12 0.52
CA LEU A 183 -15.51 12.71 1.84
C LEU A 183 -14.59 11.48 1.78
N TYR A 184 -13.35 11.66 2.21
CA TYR A 184 -12.31 10.64 2.23
C TYR A 184 -11.92 10.29 3.67
N LEU A 185 -11.25 9.15 3.87
CA LEU A 185 -10.51 8.89 5.10
C LEU A 185 -9.04 9.25 4.88
N ALA A 186 -8.54 10.28 5.56
CA ALA A 186 -7.11 10.61 5.54
C ALA A 186 -6.38 9.81 6.62
N LEU A 187 -5.27 9.21 6.24
CA LEU A 187 -4.42 8.35 7.07
C LEU A 187 -2.97 8.85 7.01
N GLU A 188 -2.31 8.87 8.17
CA GLU A 188 -0.85 8.87 8.25
C GLU A 188 -0.32 7.60 7.56
N VAL A 189 0.64 7.76 6.65
CA VAL A 189 1.39 6.60 6.13
C VAL A 189 2.39 6.17 7.21
N ILE A 190 2.43 4.87 7.51
CA ILE A 190 3.35 4.28 8.50
C ILE A 190 4.78 4.37 7.94
N GLU A 191 5.50 5.42 8.35
CA GLU A 191 6.89 5.72 8.00
C GLU A 191 7.63 6.24 9.25
N GLU A 192 8.68 7.07 9.10
CA GLU A 192 9.58 7.44 10.20
C GLU A 192 8.86 8.09 11.40
N ARG A 193 7.93 9.04 11.19
CA ARG A 193 7.16 9.67 12.30
C ARG A 193 6.36 8.65 13.10
N PHE A 194 5.75 7.67 12.42
CA PHE A 194 4.97 6.65 13.10
C PHE A 194 5.88 5.80 14.00
N VAL A 195 7.03 5.38 13.47
CA VAL A 195 7.99 4.59 14.23
C VAL A 195 8.57 5.42 15.40
N GLU A 196 8.92 6.68 15.15
CA GLU A 196 9.44 7.61 16.17
C GLU A 196 8.46 7.73 17.36
N LYS A 197 7.18 8.01 17.03
CA LYS A 197 6.11 8.23 18.00
C LYS A 197 5.79 7.02 18.87
N ASN A 198 5.85 5.81 18.30
CA ASN A 198 5.43 4.60 19.01
C ASN A 198 6.61 3.82 19.62
N TYR A 199 7.83 3.96 19.09
CA TYR A 199 8.98 3.11 19.48
C TYR A 199 10.30 3.85 19.75
N GLY A 200 10.44 5.15 19.45
CA GLY A 200 11.67 5.92 19.73
C GLY A 200 12.37 6.43 18.48
N GLU A 201 13.39 5.73 17.99
CA GLU A 201 14.10 6.05 16.71
C GLU A 201 14.75 4.78 16.07
N GLU A 202 14.41 3.58 16.54
CA GLU A 202 15.11 2.32 16.18
C GLU A 202 14.26 1.42 15.27
N GLY A 203 14.88 0.44 14.61
CA GLY A 203 14.21 -0.63 13.90
C GLY A 203 14.05 -0.47 12.37
N ASN A 204 13.53 -1.53 11.77
CA ASN A 204 13.30 -1.71 10.34
C ASN A 204 11.81 -1.95 10.08
N LEU A 205 11.32 -1.51 8.91
CA LEU A 205 9.89 -1.55 8.58
C LEU A 205 9.71 -2.08 7.16
N TYR A 206 8.82 -3.05 6.97
CA TYR A 206 8.58 -3.74 5.69
C TYR A 206 7.08 -3.73 5.35
N LYS A 207 6.72 -3.47 4.09
CA LYS A 207 5.33 -3.39 3.63
C LYS A 207 5.10 -4.24 2.36
N PRO A 208 5.01 -5.57 2.47
CA PRO A 208 4.98 -6.46 1.32
C PRO A 208 3.72 -6.28 0.45
N GLU A 209 3.92 -6.36 -0.86
CA GLU A 209 2.88 -6.24 -1.89
C GLU A 209 3.04 -7.43 -2.86
N THR A 210 2.17 -8.43 -2.74
CA THR A 210 2.26 -9.70 -3.51
C THR A 210 1.60 -9.63 -4.89
N MET A 211 0.82 -8.59 -5.16
CA MET A 211 0.00 -8.43 -6.37
C MET A 211 0.57 -7.35 -7.30
N GLY A 212 1.72 -7.63 -7.89
CA GLY A 212 2.46 -6.68 -8.74
C GLY A 212 1.82 -6.37 -10.10
N VAL A 213 0.94 -5.36 -10.15
CA VAL A 213 0.62 -4.62 -11.40
C VAL A 213 1.08 -3.17 -11.32
N GLY A 214 1.07 -2.56 -10.12
CA GLY A 214 1.55 -1.19 -9.86
C GLY A 214 3.00 -1.06 -9.38
N ALA A 215 3.72 -2.16 -9.13
CA ALA A 215 5.07 -2.15 -8.55
C ALA A 215 6.19 -1.67 -9.51
N LYS A 216 5.99 -0.53 -10.19
CA LYS A 216 7.10 0.30 -10.66
C LYS A 216 7.66 1.04 -9.45
N LYS A 217 8.92 0.75 -9.15
CA LYS A 217 9.81 1.42 -8.19
C LYS A 217 9.42 2.89 -7.96
N ASP A 218 9.21 3.30 -6.71
CA ASP A 218 9.34 4.71 -6.33
C ASP A 218 10.73 5.19 -6.79
N GLU A 219 10.80 6.02 -7.85
CA GLU A 219 12.07 6.46 -8.48
C GLU A 219 12.83 7.48 -7.62
N GLY A 220 13.21 7.07 -6.41
CA GLY A 220 14.22 7.72 -5.58
C GLY A 220 15.65 7.29 -5.91
N ASN A 221 15.98 6.97 -7.16
CA ASN A 221 17.33 6.58 -7.55
C ASN A 221 17.72 6.91 -9.01
N LYS A 222 18.31 8.09 -9.21
CA LYS A 222 19.15 8.42 -10.38
C LYS A 222 20.58 8.75 -9.92
N ASP A 223 21.25 7.83 -9.24
CA ASP A 223 22.72 7.90 -9.07
C ASP A 223 23.41 6.54 -8.73
N ALA A 224 22.86 5.42 -9.22
CA ALA A 224 23.46 4.10 -9.05
C ALA A 224 23.42 3.24 -10.34
N MET A 225 24.19 3.62 -11.36
CA MET A 225 24.60 2.72 -12.44
C MET A 225 26.02 2.21 -12.21
N PRO A 226 26.24 0.91 -11.91
CA PRO A 226 27.56 0.30 -12.01
C PRO A 226 28.01 0.24 -13.48
N ASP A 227 29.21 0.76 -13.75
CA ASP A 227 29.81 0.85 -15.09
C ASP A 227 30.19 -0.55 -15.64
N MET A 228 29.25 -1.25 -16.28
CA MET A 228 29.54 -2.52 -16.99
C MET A 228 30.18 -2.27 -18.36
N LYS A 229 31.48 -1.99 -18.36
CA LYS A 229 32.34 -2.09 -19.55
C LYS A 229 33.06 -3.43 -19.60
N ASN A 230 33.15 -3.96 -20.81
CA ASN A 230 33.92 -5.14 -21.23
C ASN A 230 33.45 -6.50 -20.69
N ASN A 231 32.58 -7.15 -21.47
CA ASN A 231 32.97 -8.45 -22.03
C ASN A 231 32.41 -8.64 -23.45
N GLN A 232 33.24 -8.41 -24.47
CA GLN A 232 32.89 -8.66 -25.86
C GLN A 232 33.16 -10.13 -26.24
N GLY A 233 32.15 -10.79 -26.81
CA GLY A 233 32.36 -11.89 -27.75
C GLY A 233 31.72 -13.23 -27.38
N LYS A 234 30.52 -13.48 -27.88
CA LYS A 234 30.33 -14.22 -29.16
C LYS A 234 28.87 -14.24 -29.60
N GLU A 235 28.67 -14.28 -30.91
CA GLU A 235 27.38 -14.16 -31.58
C GLU A 235 26.64 -15.51 -31.70
N GLY A 236 25.29 -15.42 -31.73
CA GLY A 236 24.46 -16.19 -32.67
C GLY A 236 23.95 -17.57 -32.24
N GLY A 237 22.61 -17.72 -32.21
CA GLY A 237 21.96 -19.04 -32.23
C GLY A 237 20.56 -19.11 -31.62
N MET A 238 19.52 -18.77 -32.39
CA MET A 238 18.15 -19.20 -32.07
C MET A 238 18.03 -20.73 -32.20
N MET A 239 17.49 -21.43 -31.19
CA MET A 239 16.96 -22.79 -31.36
C MET A 239 15.71 -23.04 -30.51
N ASN A 240 14.71 -23.67 -31.13
CA ASN A 240 13.45 -24.11 -30.52
C ASN A 240 13.65 -25.32 -29.59
N PRO A 241 12.66 -25.65 -28.73
CA PRO A 241 12.71 -26.81 -27.84
C PRO A 241 12.75 -28.14 -28.62
N PRO A 242 13.54 -29.14 -28.17
CA PRO A 242 13.60 -30.45 -28.82
C PRO A 242 12.39 -31.33 -28.47
N ASN A 243 11.81 -31.94 -29.49
CA ASN A 243 10.78 -32.98 -29.39
C ASN A 243 11.42 -34.36 -29.62
N MET A 244 11.09 -35.37 -28.82
CA MET A 244 11.59 -36.76 -28.99
C MET A 244 10.67 -37.79 -28.30
N PRO A 245 10.61 -39.05 -28.78
CA PRO A 245 9.68 -39.36 -29.86
C PRO A 245 8.73 -40.54 -29.57
N ASN A 246 7.67 -40.66 -30.37
CA ASN A 246 6.82 -41.85 -30.43
C ASN A 246 7.62 -43.11 -30.82
N ASN A 247 7.24 -44.25 -30.23
CA ASN A 247 7.39 -45.55 -30.90
C ASN A 247 6.20 -46.47 -30.54
N GLU A 248 5.77 -47.28 -31.50
CA GLU A 248 4.50 -48.01 -31.44
C GLU A 248 4.63 -49.46 -30.93
N GLY A 249 3.57 -49.95 -30.29
CA GLY A 249 3.09 -51.33 -30.45
C GLY A 249 3.73 -52.46 -29.62
N ASN A 250 3.00 -52.97 -28.63
CA ASN A 250 2.38 -54.31 -28.75
C ASN A 250 1.43 -54.65 -27.58
N ASN A 251 0.39 -55.44 -27.90
CA ASN A 251 -0.55 -56.02 -26.93
C ASN A 251 0.08 -57.18 -26.13
N LYS A 252 -0.34 -57.37 -24.86
CA LYS A 252 -0.97 -58.62 -24.39
C LYS A 252 -1.53 -58.56 -22.96
N GLU A 253 -2.45 -59.47 -22.69
CA GLU A 253 -3.33 -59.56 -21.51
C GLU A 253 -2.67 -60.25 -20.30
N GLY A 254 -3.28 -60.05 -19.12
CA GLY A 254 -3.51 -61.14 -18.17
C GLY A 254 -2.62 -61.23 -16.91
N ASN A 255 -3.11 -60.68 -15.78
CA ASN A 255 -3.58 -61.48 -14.62
C ASN A 255 -3.78 -60.65 -13.33
N LYS A 256 -4.90 -60.91 -12.66
CA LYS A 256 -5.18 -60.71 -11.22
C LYS A 256 -5.09 -62.09 -10.52
N PRO A 257 -5.23 -62.22 -9.18
CA PRO A 257 -4.90 -61.33 -8.06
C PRO A 257 -4.12 -62.08 -6.94
N MET A 258 -3.81 -61.42 -5.80
CA MET A 258 -3.88 -62.10 -4.49
C MET A 258 -4.24 -61.15 -3.34
N ASN A 259 -4.83 -61.73 -2.28
CA ASN A 259 -5.66 -61.10 -1.24
C ASN A 259 -5.79 -62.11 -0.07
N ILE A 260 -5.99 -61.80 1.22
CA ILE A 260 -6.15 -60.55 2.00
C ILE A 260 -5.24 -60.69 3.28
N PRO A 261 -5.62 -60.58 4.59
CA PRO A 261 -6.68 -59.80 5.28
C PRO A 261 -6.27 -58.98 6.53
N ASN A 262 -7.13 -57.98 6.81
CA ASN A 262 -7.69 -57.60 8.13
C ASN A 262 -6.86 -56.86 9.19
N GLU A 263 -7.48 -56.03 10.06
CA GLU A 263 -8.73 -55.23 10.01
C GLU A 263 -8.74 -54.37 11.28
N ASN A 264 -9.13 -53.09 11.19
CA ASN A 264 -10.33 -52.63 11.89
C ASN A 264 -10.79 -51.27 11.32
N GLN A 265 -12.09 -51.10 11.15
CA GLN A 265 -12.71 -49.90 10.57
C GLN A 265 -13.76 -49.31 11.53
N ASN A 266 -14.22 -48.11 11.17
CA ASN A 266 -15.52 -47.52 11.49
C ASN A 266 -15.70 -46.87 12.87
N MET A 267 -15.60 -45.54 12.88
CA MET A 267 -16.76 -44.69 13.15
C MET A 267 -16.74 -43.53 12.13
N ALA A 268 -17.59 -43.60 11.11
CA ALA A 268 -17.86 -42.48 10.20
C ALA A 268 -19.39 -42.30 10.15
N GLY A 269 -19.87 -41.16 10.65
CA GLY A 269 -21.29 -40.83 10.72
C GLY A 269 -21.54 -39.42 10.22
N ASN A 270 -22.45 -39.29 9.24
CA ASN A 270 -23.08 -38.07 8.71
C ASN A 270 -22.41 -36.72 9.01
N MET A 271 -21.69 -36.19 8.01
CA MET A 271 -21.57 -34.74 7.84
C MET A 271 -22.70 -34.23 6.94
N ASN A 272 -23.38 -33.16 7.37
CA ASN A 272 -24.46 -32.53 6.61
C ASN A 272 -23.93 -31.89 5.32
N LYS A 273 -24.73 -32.00 4.25
CA LYS A 273 -24.31 -31.68 2.88
C LYS A 273 -24.56 -30.21 2.46
N GLU A 274 -24.57 -29.30 3.42
CA GLU A 274 -24.88 -27.88 3.22
C GLU A 274 -23.69 -26.92 3.47
N ASN A 275 -22.59 -27.40 4.08
CA ASN A 275 -21.39 -26.59 4.33
C ASN A 275 -20.39 -26.50 3.14
N ALA A 276 -20.75 -27.01 1.96
CA ALA A 276 -19.91 -27.01 0.75
C ALA A 276 -19.88 -25.64 0.02
N GLY A 277 -19.66 -24.55 0.76
CA GLY A 277 -19.70 -23.16 0.27
C GLY A 277 -18.33 -22.49 0.06
N ILE A 278 -17.25 -23.02 0.65
CA ILE A 278 -15.88 -22.82 0.13
C ILE A 278 -15.39 -24.20 -0.27
N GLY A 279 -15.64 -24.55 -1.53
CA GLY A 279 -15.23 -25.81 -2.11
C GLY A 279 -13.71 -25.85 -2.29
N GLN A 280 -13.00 -26.30 -1.26
CA GLN A 280 -11.62 -26.79 -1.36
C GLN A 280 -10.69 -25.85 -2.14
N MET A 281 -10.74 -24.55 -1.81
CA MET A 281 -9.85 -23.55 -2.38
C MET A 281 -8.43 -23.88 -1.94
N SER A 282 -7.66 -24.53 -2.81
CA SER A 282 -6.25 -24.78 -2.56
C SER A 282 -5.51 -23.44 -2.45
N PRO A 283 -4.36 -23.33 -1.77
CA PRO A 283 -3.58 -22.08 -1.61
C PRO A 283 -2.99 -21.49 -2.91
N MET A 284 -3.49 -21.94 -4.07
CA MET A 284 -3.06 -21.62 -5.42
C MET A 284 -3.50 -20.21 -5.90
N MET A 285 -4.04 -19.40 -4.98
CA MET A 285 -4.29 -17.96 -5.14
C MET A 285 -3.20 -17.08 -4.51
N GLY A 286 -2.27 -17.65 -3.74
CA GLY A 286 -0.97 -17.01 -3.57
C GLY A 286 -0.28 -16.94 -4.93
N GLY A 287 0.30 -15.78 -5.27
CA GLY A 287 1.15 -15.67 -6.45
C GLY A 287 2.29 -16.70 -6.39
N LYS A 288 2.91 -17.04 -7.52
CA LYS A 288 4.06 -17.96 -7.54
C LYS A 288 5.28 -17.44 -6.75
N ASN A 289 5.22 -16.20 -6.26
CA ASN A 289 6.31 -15.40 -5.73
C ASN A 289 5.91 -14.70 -4.41
N ASN A 290 5.32 -15.44 -3.45
CA ASN A 290 5.07 -14.90 -2.10
C ASN A 290 6.38 -14.49 -1.39
N GLU A 291 7.49 -15.17 -1.68
CA GLU A 291 8.88 -14.80 -1.35
C GLU A 291 9.01 -14.04 0.00
N GLY A 292 8.62 -14.70 1.08
CA GLY A 292 8.74 -14.21 2.47
C GLY A 292 7.52 -13.50 3.04
N ALA A 293 6.58 -13.00 2.23
CA ALA A 293 5.39 -12.29 2.73
C ALA A 293 4.43 -13.18 3.54
N ASP A 294 4.51 -14.51 3.38
CA ASP A 294 3.77 -15.50 4.17
C ASP A 294 4.47 -15.88 5.50
N PHE A 295 5.69 -15.38 5.75
CA PHE A 295 6.58 -15.75 6.85
C PHE A 295 6.98 -17.23 6.89
N LYS A 296 6.97 -17.91 5.74
CA LYS A 296 7.45 -19.29 5.64
C LYS A 296 8.97 -19.34 5.52
N TYR A 297 9.63 -20.06 6.42
CA TYR A 297 11.06 -20.35 6.30
C TYR A 297 11.33 -21.29 5.10
N ILE A 298 12.38 -20.98 4.33
CA ILE A 298 12.82 -21.72 3.14
C ILE A 298 14.27 -22.15 3.34
N ASP A 299 15.17 -21.18 3.50
CA ASP A 299 16.60 -21.35 3.76
C ASP A 299 17.20 -20.06 4.36
N ASP A 300 18.51 -20.03 4.64
CA ASP A 300 19.20 -18.85 5.17
C ASP A 300 19.58 -17.83 4.07
N ASN A 301 19.01 -17.91 2.85
CA ASN A 301 19.37 -17.03 1.73
C ASN A 301 18.36 -15.91 1.55
N ILE A 302 18.79 -14.66 1.72
CA ILE A 302 17.96 -13.45 1.59
C ILE A 302 17.23 -13.38 0.24
N SER A 303 17.83 -13.86 -0.85
CA SER A 303 17.18 -13.84 -2.17
C SER A 303 16.01 -14.83 -2.32
N SER A 304 15.74 -15.68 -1.32
CA SER A 304 14.53 -16.51 -1.23
C SER A 304 13.31 -15.72 -0.76
N TYR A 305 13.53 -14.48 -0.30
CA TYR A 305 12.57 -13.64 0.41
C TYR A 305 12.40 -12.24 -0.22
N SER A 306 12.65 -12.10 -1.53
CA SER A 306 12.69 -10.82 -2.24
C SER A 306 11.43 -9.97 -2.05
N THR A 307 10.22 -10.55 -2.15
CA THR A 307 8.96 -9.79 -1.96
C THR A 307 8.88 -9.11 -0.60
N LEU A 308 9.34 -9.73 0.48
CA LEU A 308 9.40 -9.08 1.80
C LEU A 308 10.64 -8.16 1.92
N ARG A 309 11.83 -8.63 1.51
CA ARG A 309 13.09 -7.89 1.64
C ARG A 309 13.10 -6.57 0.88
N ASP A 310 12.60 -6.57 -0.36
CA ASP A 310 12.54 -5.40 -1.24
C ASP A 310 11.42 -4.43 -0.84
N SER A 311 10.51 -4.86 0.06
CA SER A 311 9.44 -4.02 0.62
C SER A 311 9.86 -3.18 1.82
N ALA A 312 11.16 -3.15 2.15
CA ALA A 312 11.72 -2.30 3.20
C ALA A 312 11.41 -0.81 2.93
N VAL A 313 10.70 -0.18 3.86
CA VAL A 313 10.28 1.23 3.80
C VAL A 313 11.48 2.16 3.99
N PHE A 314 12.37 1.82 4.92
CA PHE A 314 13.53 2.63 5.25
C PHE A 314 14.73 2.31 4.36
N LYS A 315 15.31 3.34 3.75
CA LYS A 315 16.52 3.23 2.90
C LYS A 315 17.77 2.81 3.67
N SER A 316 17.73 2.85 5.01
CA SER A 316 18.78 2.38 5.91
C SER A 316 18.76 0.87 6.12
N THR A 317 17.64 0.18 5.86
CA THR A 317 17.48 -1.25 6.12
C THR A 317 18.41 -2.10 5.24
N THR A 318 19.35 -2.77 5.89
CA THR A 318 20.39 -3.58 5.25
C THR A 318 19.97 -5.05 5.11
N ASP A 319 20.83 -5.82 4.46
CA ASP A 319 20.69 -7.27 4.38
C ASP A 319 21.00 -7.95 5.73
N GLU A 320 21.90 -7.38 6.53
CA GLU A 320 22.24 -7.85 7.89
C GLU A 320 21.06 -7.68 8.85
N ASP A 321 20.33 -6.56 8.74
CA ASP A 321 19.07 -6.34 9.47
C ASP A 321 18.01 -7.40 9.12
N PHE A 322 17.94 -7.81 7.85
CA PHE A 322 16.95 -8.77 7.38
C PHE A 322 17.23 -10.21 7.84
N GLU A 323 18.47 -10.54 8.25
CA GLU A 323 18.79 -11.84 8.84
C GLU A 323 17.97 -12.10 10.13
N ASN A 324 17.62 -11.06 10.89
CA ASN A 324 16.73 -11.16 12.06
C ASN A 324 15.32 -11.66 11.67
N VAL A 325 14.80 -11.18 10.53
CA VAL A 325 13.48 -11.58 10.01
C VAL A 325 13.50 -13.04 9.57
N ILE A 326 14.60 -13.51 8.97
CA ILE A 326 14.79 -14.92 8.61
C ILE A 326 14.86 -15.80 9.88
N GLU A 327 15.60 -15.38 10.91
CA GLU A 327 15.66 -16.09 12.19
C GLU A 327 14.29 -16.16 12.90
N MET A 328 13.45 -15.13 12.78
CA MET A 328 12.05 -15.17 13.22
C MET A 328 11.24 -16.25 12.47
N MET A 329 11.29 -16.29 11.13
CA MET A 329 10.60 -17.32 10.34
C MET A 329 11.10 -18.74 10.70
N LYS A 330 12.41 -18.89 10.91
CA LYS A 330 13.07 -20.14 11.30
C LYS A 330 12.64 -20.60 12.69
N SER A 331 12.47 -19.65 13.61
CA SER A 331 11.93 -19.86 14.97
C SER A 331 10.47 -20.32 14.95
N LEU A 332 9.62 -19.69 14.12
CA LEU A 332 8.25 -20.13 13.87
C LEU A 332 8.20 -21.57 13.33
N GLU A 333 8.92 -21.86 12.24
CA GLU A 333 8.94 -23.19 11.59
C GLU A 333 9.33 -24.31 12.59
N ASN A 334 10.30 -24.05 13.47
CA ASN A 334 10.79 -25.05 14.42
C ASN A 334 10.05 -25.08 15.78
N GLY A 335 9.21 -24.09 16.06
CA GLY A 335 8.38 -24.00 17.27
C GLY A 335 9.15 -23.70 18.55
N LYS A 336 10.31 -23.01 18.50
CA LYS A 336 11.15 -22.73 19.67
C LYS A 336 11.70 -21.32 19.67
N ASP A 337 11.89 -20.79 20.88
CA ASP A 337 12.46 -19.47 21.14
C ASP A 337 11.68 -18.33 20.45
N ILE A 338 10.38 -18.52 20.16
CA ILE A 338 9.55 -17.57 19.39
C ILE A 338 9.55 -16.17 20.03
N GLU A 339 9.40 -16.10 21.35
CA GLU A 339 9.45 -14.83 22.13
C GLU A 339 10.79 -14.10 22.06
N LYS A 340 11.87 -14.74 21.59
CA LYS A 340 13.15 -14.06 21.35
C LYS A 340 13.12 -13.21 20.07
N TYR A 341 12.30 -13.61 19.09
CA TYR A 341 12.29 -13.04 17.73
C TYR A 341 10.93 -12.43 17.34
N LEU A 342 9.91 -12.57 18.18
CA LEU A 342 8.55 -12.11 17.92
C LEU A 342 7.92 -11.56 19.19
N ASN A 343 7.28 -10.38 19.08
CA ASN A 343 6.39 -9.83 20.10
C ASN A 343 5.08 -10.62 20.10
N VAL A 344 5.12 -11.85 20.64
CA VAL A 344 4.00 -12.81 20.61
C VAL A 344 2.71 -12.19 21.13
N ASP A 345 2.78 -11.40 22.21
CA ASP A 345 1.61 -10.79 22.83
C ASP A 345 0.86 -9.84 21.88
N GLU A 346 1.60 -9.01 21.14
CA GLU A 346 1.02 -8.09 20.15
C GLU A 346 0.54 -8.82 18.89
N VAL A 347 1.23 -9.87 18.46
CA VAL A 347 0.77 -10.69 17.32
C VAL A 347 -0.54 -11.44 17.68
N LEU A 348 -0.70 -11.93 18.91
CA LEU A 348 -1.94 -12.56 19.36
C LEU A 348 -3.10 -11.55 19.43
N LYS A 349 -2.86 -10.34 19.97
CA LYS A 349 -3.83 -9.23 19.95
C LYS A 349 -4.21 -8.86 18.52
N TYR A 350 -3.24 -8.73 17.62
CA TYR A 350 -3.46 -8.42 16.22
C TYR A 350 -4.42 -9.44 15.59
N PHE A 351 -4.14 -10.73 15.74
CA PHE A 351 -4.99 -11.77 15.18
C PHE A 351 -6.35 -11.87 15.86
N ALA A 352 -6.49 -11.55 17.15
CA ALA A 352 -7.80 -11.50 17.81
C ALA A 352 -8.70 -10.45 17.16
N VAL A 353 -8.16 -9.25 16.88
CA VAL A 353 -8.89 -8.19 16.16
C VAL A 353 -9.18 -8.61 14.71
N ASN A 354 -8.16 -9.09 13.98
CA ASN A 354 -8.32 -9.52 12.58
C ASN A 354 -9.37 -10.64 12.42
N THR A 355 -9.43 -11.55 13.39
CA THR A 355 -10.41 -12.65 13.45
C THR A 355 -11.82 -12.17 13.80
N PHE A 356 -11.96 -11.25 14.76
CA PHE A 356 -13.27 -10.65 15.06
C PHE A 356 -13.82 -9.98 13.80
N LEU A 357 -13.00 -9.15 13.16
CA LEU A 357 -13.33 -8.39 11.96
C LEU A 357 -13.56 -9.26 10.72
N VAL A 358 -13.08 -10.50 10.69
CA VAL A 358 -13.07 -11.34 9.46
C VAL A 358 -12.40 -10.56 8.32
N ASN A 359 -11.26 -9.93 8.61
CA ASN A 359 -10.51 -9.15 7.64
C ASN A 359 -9.65 -10.08 6.79
N LEU A 360 -10.21 -10.53 5.67
CA LEU A 360 -9.56 -11.49 4.77
C LEU A 360 -8.81 -10.84 3.59
N ASP A 361 -8.83 -9.50 3.45
CA ASP A 361 -7.88 -8.80 2.56
C ASP A 361 -6.62 -8.46 3.36
N SER A 362 -5.93 -9.51 3.83
CA SER A 362 -4.84 -9.40 4.79
C SER A 362 -3.91 -10.63 4.77
N TYR A 363 -3.01 -10.73 5.74
CA TYR A 363 -2.27 -11.97 6.03
C TYR A 363 -3.17 -13.21 6.09
N SER A 364 -4.34 -13.14 6.76
CA SER A 364 -5.31 -14.26 6.85
C SER A 364 -5.99 -14.63 5.52
N GLY A 365 -5.81 -13.81 4.47
CA GLY A 365 -6.44 -13.95 3.16
C GLY A 365 -5.77 -14.90 2.18
N GLY A 366 -4.53 -15.32 2.45
CA GLY A 366 -3.73 -16.16 1.55
C GLY A 366 -3.09 -15.41 0.38
N MET A 367 -3.31 -14.09 0.31
CA MET A 367 -2.53 -13.17 -0.53
C MET A 367 -1.39 -12.50 0.26
N TYR A 368 -1.41 -12.54 1.60
CA TYR A 368 -0.29 -12.14 2.46
C TYR A 368 0.20 -10.68 2.32
N HIS A 369 -0.71 -9.72 2.29
CA HIS A 369 -0.43 -8.27 2.26
C HIS A 369 -1.30 -7.51 3.29
N ASN A 370 -1.41 -6.18 3.16
CA ASN A 370 -2.17 -5.28 4.04
C ASN A 370 -1.73 -5.36 5.52
N TYR A 371 -0.43 -5.46 5.71
CA TYR A 371 0.23 -5.30 7.00
C TYR A 371 1.57 -4.59 6.81
N TYR A 372 2.15 -4.07 7.90
CA TYR A 372 3.59 -3.82 7.98
C TYR A 372 4.22 -4.78 8.97
N LEU A 373 5.41 -5.30 8.67
CA LEU A 373 6.27 -5.92 9.66
C LEU A 373 7.20 -4.84 10.20
N TYR A 374 7.18 -4.62 11.51
CA TYR A 374 8.21 -3.83 12.19
C TYR A 374 9.16 -4.80 12.90
N GLU A 375 10.47 -4.56 12.78
CA GLU A 375 11.52 -5.33 13.42
C GLU A 375 12.39 -4.37 14.22
N ASN A 376 12.71 -4.72 15.46
CA ASN A 376 13.59 -3.91 16.31
C ASN A 376 14.51 -4.80 17.15
N ASN A 377 15.82 -4.64 16.97
CA ASN A 377 16.86 -5.37 17.72
C ASN A 377 16.66 -6.90 17.74
N GLY A 378 16.15 -7.47 16.64
CA GLY A 378 15.87 -8.90 16.49
C GLY A 378 14.44 -9.33 16.79
N VAL A 379 13.57 -8.44 17.29
CA VAL A 379 12.19 -8.75 17.65
C VAL A 379 11.22 -8.16 16.63
N CYS A 380 10.41 -9.02 16.02
CA CYS A 380 9.41 -8.64 15.03
C CYS A 380 8.00 -8.46 15.62
N GLU A 381 7.21 -7.60 15.03
CA GLU A 381 5.77 -7.42 15.28
C GLU A 381 5.03 -7.02 14.00
N ILE A 382 3.69 -7.12 14.02
CA ILE A 382 2.84 -6.90 12.86
C ILE A 382 1.84 -5.76 13.10
N LEU A 383 1.78 -4.83 12.16
CA LEU A 383 0.97 -3.61 12.24
C LEU A 383 -0.13 -3.62 11.18
N PRO A 384 -1.37 -3.21 11.52
CA PRO A 384 -2.50 -3.27 10.62
C PRO A 384 -2.48 -2.12 9.58
N TRP A 385 -2.91 -2.42 8.35
CA TRP A 385 -3.03 -1.44 7.27
C TRP A 385 -4.17 -1.81 6.31
N ASP A 386 -4.72 -0.83 5.59
CA ASP A 386 -5.77 -0.97 4.54
C ASP A 386 -6.97 -1.84 4.99
N LEU A 387 -7.73 -1.35 5.96
CA LEU A 387 -8.75 -2.13 6.65
C LEU A 387 -10.18 -1.94 6.10
N ASN A 388 -10.35 -1.33 4.91
CA ASN A 388 -11.65 -1.03 4.32
C ASN A 388 -12.51 -2.28 4.01
N LEU A 389 -11.86 -3.42 3.75
CA LEU A 389 -12.49 -4.71 3.48
C LEU A 389 -12.64 -5.61 4.72
N SER A 390 -12.46 -5.05 5.92
CA SER A 390 -12.86 -5.67 7.20
C SER A 390 -14.38 -5.93 7.26
N PHE A 391 -14.86 -6.48 8.38
CA PHE A 391 -16.26 -6.87 8.61
C PHE A 391 -16.77 -7.90 7.57
N GLY A 392 -15.89 -8.81 7.15
CA GLY A 392 -16.16 -9.80 6.09
C GLY A 392 -16.23 -9.23 4.67
N GLY A 393 -15.83 -7.97 4.46
CA GLY A 393 -15.92 -7.27 3.17
C GLY A 393 -15.13 -7.91 2.02
N PHE A 394 -14.10 -8.72 2.30
CA PHE A 394 -13.38 -9.46 1.26
C PHE A 394 -13.76 -10.93 1.18
N ALA A 395 -14.05 -11.40 -0.04
CA ALA A 395 -14.19 -12.81 -0.44
C ALA A 395 -15.13 -13.71 0.40
N THR A 396 -15.87 -13.17 1.37
CA THR A 396 -16.70 -13.95 2.30
C THR A 396 -18.07 -14.30 1.70
N ASN A 397 -18.63 -13.41 0.86
CA ASN A 397 -19.84 -13.62 0.04
C ASN A 397 -21.13 -14.03 0.80
N SER A 398 -21.15 -14.03 2.13
CA SER A 398 -22.27 -14.51 2.94
C SER A 398 -22.24 -13.96 4.37
N GLY A 399 -23.32 -13.29 4.78
CA GLY A 399 -23.45 -12.76 6.14
C GLY A 399 -23.37 -13.84 7.23
N SER A 400 -23.98 -15.01 6.99
CA SER A 400 -23.87 -16.16 7.91
C SER A 400 -22.41 -16.65 8.04
N ARG A 401 -21.65 -16.72 6.95
CA ARG A 401 -20.21 -17.10 7.02
C ARG A 401 -19.37 -16.04 7.73
N ALA A 402 -19.69 -14.76 7.54
CA ALA A 402 -18.99 -13.67 8.21
C ALA A 402 -19.23 -13.69 9.73
N VAL A 403 -20.50 -13.80 10.15
CA VAL A 403 -20.88 -13.93 11.57
C VAL A 403 -20.24 -15.18 12.19
N ASN A 404 -20.29 -16.32 11.51
CA ASN A 404 -19.90 -17.62 12.05
C ASN A 404 -18.46 -18.04 11.72
N PHE A 405 -17.58 -17.11 11.37
CA PHE A 405 -16.20 -17.42 11.01
C PHE A 405 -15.44 -18.08 12.19
N PRO A 406 -14.73 -19.22 11.98
CA PRO A 406 -14.04 -19.94 13.05
C PRO A 406 -12.97 -19.08 13.74
N ILE A 407 -12.81 -19.24 15.05
CA ILE A 407 -11.76 -18.55 15.83
C ILE A 407 -10.44 -19.33 15.89
N ASP A 408 -10.45 -20.66 15.86
CA ASP A 408 -9.24 -21.50 15.91
C ASP A 408 -8.73 -21.91 14.52
N SER A 409 -9.47 -21.56 13.46
CA SER A 409 -9.05 -21.68 12.06
C SER A 409 -9.25 -20.37 11.26
N PRO A 410 -8.78 -19.19 11.74
CA PRO A 410 -9.28 -17.89 11.27
C PRO A 410 -8.56 -17.37 10.00
N VAL A 411 -8.46 -18.23 8.99
CA VAL A 411 -7.74 -18.00 7.71
C VAL A 411 -8.51 -18.58 6.50
N THR A 412 -8.14 -18.17 5.29
CA THR A 412 -8.66 -18.78 4.04
C THR A 412 -7.94 -20.10 3.71
N GLY A 413 -8.43 -21.21 4.28
CA GLY A 413 -7.96 -22.55 3.97
C GLY A 413 -7.24 -23.21 5.15
N ASN A 414 -6.16 -23.96 4.90
CA ASN A 414 -5.47 -24.69 5.96
C ASN A 414 -4.51 -23.78 6.71
N LEU A 415 -4.63 -23.76 8.04
CA LEU A 415 -3.82 -22.99 8.98
C LEU A 415 -2.30 -23.20 8.83
N GLU A 416 -1.87 -24.38 8.38
CA GLU A 416 -0.46 -24.72 8.07
C GLU A 416 0.19 -23.82 6.99
N ASN A 417 -0.60 -23.14 6.15
CA ASN A 417 -0.09 -22.19 5.16
C ASN A 417 0.12 -20.77 5.73
N PHE A 418 -0.20 -20.56 7.01
CA PHE A 418 -0.13 -19.26 7.67
C PHE A 418 0.78 -19.36 8.91
N PRO A 419 2.11 -19.59 8.75
CA PRO A 419 3.04 -19.87 9.83
C PRO A 419 2.90 -18.97 11.06
N LEU A 420 2.74 -17.66 10.86
CA LEU A 420 2.73 -16.67 11.95
C LEU A 420 1.57 -16.89 12.93
N ILE A 421 0.36 -17.18 12.45
CA ILE A 421 -0.78 -17.49 13.32
C ILE A 421 -0.85 -18.98 13.65
N GLY A 422 -0.58 -19.86 12.68
CA GLY A 422 -0.69 -21.30 12.86
C GLY A 422 0.23 -21.85 13.93
N LYS A 423 1.50 -21.42 13.95
CA LYS A 423 2.46 -21.85 14.98
C LYS A 423 2.17 -21.28 16.35
N LEU A 424 1.51 -20.12 16.43
CA LEU A 424 1.05 -19.58 17.69
C LEU A 424 -0.16 -20.35 18.23
N LEU A 425 -1.16 -20.67 17.40
CA LEU A 425 -2.33 -21.46 17.81
C LEU A 425 -2.02 -22.96 18.01
N GLU A 426 -0.87 -23.47 17.55
CA GLU A 426 -0.35 -24.79 17.95
C GLU A 426 0.07 -24.84 19.44
N ASN A 427 0.38 -23.70 20.07
CA ASN A 427 0.73 -23.61 21.48
C ASN A 427 -0.51 -23.28 22.33
N ASP A 428 -0.82 -24.13 23.31
CA ASP A 428 -2.00 -23.98 24.16
C ASP A 428 -1.98 -22.71 25.03
N GLU A 429 -0.81 -22.27 25.54
CA GLU A 429 -0.71 -21.02 26.33
C GLU A 429 -0.96 -19.78 25.45
N TYR A 430 -0.49 -19.81 24.20
CA TYR A 430 -0.70 -18.71 23.26
C TYR A 430 -2.14 -18.69 22.74
N LYS A 431 -2.76 -19.87 22.53
CA LYS A 431 -4.19 -19.98 22.23
C LYS A 431 -5.06 -19.44 23.37
N GLU A 432 -4.73 -19.76 24.62
CA GLU A 432 -5.45 -19.25 25.80
C GLU A 432 -5.42 -17.71 25.85
N LYS A 433 -4.24 -17.09 25.70
CA LYS A 433 -4.10 -15.61 25.62
C LYS A 433 -4.87 -15.01 24.43
N TYR A 434 -4.85 -15.67 23.26
CA TYR A 434 -5.63 -15.25 22.10
C TYR A 434 -7.15 -15.31 22.35
N HIS A 435 -7.63 -16.34 23.06
CA HIS A 435 -9.02 -16.44 23.52
C HIS A 435 -9.37 -15.36 24.55
N GLU A 436 -8.47 -15.04 25.49
CA GLU A 436 -8.64 -13.89 26.40
C GLU A 436 -8.79 -12.56 25.63
N TYR A 437 -8.03 -12.36 24.55
CA TYR A 437 -8.16 -11.16 23.71
C TYR A 437 -9.46 -11.12 22.91
N LEU A 438 -9.95 -12.26 22.40
CA LEU A 438 -11.27 -12.34 21.77
C LEU A 438 -12.40 -12.06 22.78
N ASP A 439 -12.34 -12.66 23.98
CA ASP A 439 -13.31 -12.41 25.05
C ASP A 439 -13.31 -10.93 25.44
N LYS A 440 -12.13 -10.31 25.55
CA LYS A 440 -12.01 -8.88 25.85
C LYS A 440 -12.66 -8.00 24.77
N ILE A 441 -12.48 -8.30 23.49
CA ILE A 441 -13.17 -7.58 22.40
C ILE A 441 -14.69 -7.74 22.57
N VAL A 442 -15.18 -8.97 22.73
CA VAL A 442 -16.60 -9.31 22.92
C VAL A 442 -17.22 -8.56 24.11
N ASN A 443 -16.61 -8.66 25.29
CA ASN A 443 -17.17 -8.17 26.55
C ASN A 443 -16.91 -6.67 26.78
N GLU A 444 -15.68 -6.20 26.57
CA GLU A 444 -15.28 -4.83 26.92
C GLU A 444 -15.47 -3.82 25.78
N TYR A 445 -15.51 -4.23 24.51
CA TYR A 445 -15.72 -3.32 23.36
C TYR A 445 -17.13 -3.41 22.75
N PHE A 446 -17.63 -4.62 22.48
CA PHE A 446 -18.93 -4.81 21.84
C PHE A 446 -20.08 -4.77 22.86
N LYS A 447 -20.10 -5.66 23.86
CA LYS A 447 -21.18 -5.74 24.87
C LYS A 447 -21.24 -4.54 25.82
N SER A 448 -20.14 -3.80 25.97
CA SER A 448 -20.10 -2.51 26.70
C SER A 448 -20.82 -1.36 25.98
N GLY A 449 -21.09 -1.51 24.67
CA GLY A 449 -21.68 -0.47 23.82
C GLY A 449 -20.68 0.53 23.25
N ILE A 450 -19.36 0.32 23.38
CA ILE A 450 -18.36 1.19 22.73
C ILE A 450 -18.51 1.13 21.21
N PHE A 451 -18.65 -0.06 20.62
CA PHE A 451 -18.86 -0.23 19.18
C PHE A 451 -20.05 0.56 18.65
N SER A 452 -21.25 0.35 19.20
CA SER A 452 -22.48 1.00 18.73
C SER A 452 -22.48 2.51 18.98
N THR A 453 -21.83 2.97 20.06
CA THR A 453 -21.58 4.40 20.31
C THR A 453 -20.63 4.99 19.27
N THR A 454 -19.58 4.26 18.88
CA THR A 454 -18.60 4.70 17.86
C THR A 454 -19.24 4.82 16.49
N VAL A 455 -19.99 3.79 16.04
CA VAL A 455 -20.80 3.84 14.81
C VAL A 455 -21.74 5.05 14.81
N THR A 456 -22.46 5.27 15.91
CA THR A 456 -23.41 6.38 16.07
C THR A 456 -22.72 7.76 16.06
N ASN A 457 -21.49 7.85 16.56
CA ASN A 457 -20.74 9.11 16.58
C ASN A 457 -20.10 9.40 15.22
N ASN A 458 -19.56 8.39 14.54
CA ASN A 458 -19.06 8.52 13.17
C ASN A 458 -20.19 8.95 12.23
N ASP A 459 -21.37 8.33 12.33
CA ASP A 459 -22.54 8.73 11.55
C ASP A 459 -22.94 10.20 11.74
N LYS A 460 -22.92 10.71 12.97
CA LYS A 460 -23.16 12.13 13.26
C LYS A 460 -22.06 13.05 12.74
N LEU A 461 -20.81 12.58 12.75
CA LEU A 461 -19.65 13.35 12.31
C LEU A 461 -19.62 13.50 10.79
N ILE A 462 -20.00 12.45 10.06
CA ILE A 462 -19.79 12.36 8.60
C ILE A 462 -21.06 12.37 7.77
N GLY A 463 -22.22 12.03 8.32
CA GLY A 463 -23.44 11.80 7.54
C GLY A 463 -23.87 13.00 6.68
N ASP A 464 -23.74 14.23 7.19
CA ASP A 464 -24.03 15.44 6.40
C ASP A 464 -23.04 15.65 5.25
N TYR A 465 -21.77 15.20 5.38
CA TYR A 465 -20.78 15.24 4.30
C TYR A 465 -21.04 14.15 3.25
N VAL A 466 -21.33 12.91 3.67
CA VAL A 466 -21.70 11.81 2.76
C VAL A 466 -22.93 12.20 1.92
N LYS A 467 -23.91 12.87 2.54
CA LYS A 467 -25.14 13.31 1.87
C LYS A 467 -24.93 14.33 0.75
N ILE A 468 -23.84 15.10 0.80
CA ILE A 468 -23.52 16.15 -0.19
C ILE A 468 -22.28 15.80 -1.05
N ASP A 469 -21.75 14.60 -0.90
CA ASP A 469 -20.59 14.11 -1.65
C ASP A 469 -20.96 13.92 -3.13
N PRO A 470 -20.41 14.72 -4.06
CA PRO A 470 -20.81 14.67 -5.46
C PRO A 470 -20.19 13.52 -6.24
N THR A 471 -19.18 12.82 -5.70
CA THR A 471 -18.49 11.70 -6.38
C THR A 471 -18.69 10.35 -5.68
N ALA A 472 -19.52 10.27 -4.63
CA ALA A 472 -19.73 9.08 -3.81
C ALA A 472 -20.06 7.80 -4.62
N PHE A 473 -19.42 6.69 -4.27
CA PHE A 473 -19.70 5.36 -4.84
C PHE A 473 -21.07 4.79 -4.43
N TYR A 474 -21.62 5.25 -3.31
CA TYR A 474 -22.86 4.78 -2.73
C TYR A 474 -23.80 5.95 -2.46
N THR A 475 -25.10 5.73 -2.67
CA THR A 475 -26.12 6.72 -2.30
C THR A 475 -26.21 6.90 -0.79
N TYR A 476 -26.76 8.04 -0.36
CA TYR A 476 -26.96 8.29 1.07
C TYR A 476 -27.86 7.24 1.75
N ASP A 477 -28.87 6.73 1.05
CA ASP A 477 -29.78 5.71 1.62
C ASP A 477 -29.11 4.33 1.72
N GLU A 478 -28.22 3.97 0.77
CA GLU A 478 -27.35 2.79 0.91
C GLU A 478 -26.42 2.92 2.12
N TYR A 479 -25.78 4.09 2.30
CA TYR A 479 -24.98 4.39 3.49
C TYR A 479 -25.78 4.28 4.80
N LYS A 480 -27.01 4.82 4.85
CA LYS A 480 -27.90 4.65 6.02
C LYS A 480 -28.36 3.21 6.23
N ASN A 481 -28.38 2.38 5.20
CA ASN A 481 -28.65 0.95 5.35
C ASN A 481 -27.41 0.19 5.84
N ALA A 482 -26.24 0.46 5.26
CA ALA A 482 -24.95 -0.11 5.61
C ALA A 482 -24.65 0.04 7.11
N ILE A 483 -24.94 1.21 7.69
CA ILE A 483 -24.81 1.43 9.15
C ILE A 483 -25.65 0.47 9.99
N LYS A 484 -26.86 0.11 9.55
CA LYS A 484 -27.72 -0.84 10.29
C LYS A 484 -27.15 -2.24 10.21
N GLU A 485 -26.74 -2.65 9.02
CA GLU A 485 -26.12 -3.96 8.78
C GLU A 485 -24.79 -4.08 9.54
N LEU A 486 -24.03 -2.99 9.71
CA LEU A 486 -22.78 -2.98 10.47
C LEU A 486 -23.04 -3.22 11.96
N LEU A 487 -24.14 -2.66 12.50
CA LEU A 487 -24.60 -2.95 13.85
C LEU A 487 -25.05 -4.41 14.00
N VAL A 488 -25.77 -4.97 13.02
CA VAL A 488 -26.17 -6.38 12.99
C VAL A 488 -24.95 -7.31 12.96
N PHE A 489 -23.95 -7.04 12.11
CA PHE A 489 -22.68 -7.78 12.11
C PHE A 489 -22.07 -7.77 13.52
N GLY A 490 -21.92 -6.59 14.14
CA GLY A 490 -21.29 -6.47 15.45
C GLY A 490 -22.03 -7.25 16.54
N GLU A 491 -23.37 -7.23 16.53
CA GLU A 491 -24.18 -7.98 17.49
C GLU A 491 -24.06 -9.50 17.28
N ASP A 492 -24.25 -9.99 16.05
CA ASP A 492 -24.31 -11.43 15.77
C ASP A 492 -22.91 -12.07 15.77
N ARG A 493 -21.87 -11.37 15.31
CA ARG A 493 -20.46 -11.82 15.41
C ARG A 493 -20.05 -11.99 16.86
N THR A 494 -20.48 -11.07 17.74
CA THR A 494 -20.25 -11.16 19.19
C THR A 494 -20.87 -12.42 19.77
N LYS A 495 -22.14 -12.75 19.42
CA LYS A 495 -22.81 -13.99 19.84
C LYS A 495 -22.06 -15.25 19.37
N SER A 496 -21.58 -15.27 18.13
CA SER A 496 -20.86 -16.44 17.60
C SER A 496 -19.51 -16.65 18.27
N ILE A 497 -18.74 -15.59 18.51
CA ILE A 497 -17.45 -15.71 19.20
C ILE A 497 -17.67 -16.15 20.66
N GLU A 498 -18.65 -15.59 21.37
CA GLU A 498 -19.02 -16.05 22.72
C GLU A 498 -19.41 -17.54 22.75
N ALA A 499 -20.22 -18.00 21.79
CA ALA A 499 -20.59 -19.42 21.68
C ALA A 499 -19.40 -20.33 21.35
N GLN A 500 -18.45 -19.89 20.52
CA GLN A 500 -17.23 -20.64 20.20
C GLN A 500 -16.26 -20.72 21.40
N LEU A 501 -16.03 -19.60 22.10
CA LEU A 501 -15.19 -19.54 23.31
C LEU A 501 -15.76 -20.43 24.44
N ASN A 502 -17.09 -20.45 24.60
CA ASN A 502 -17.77 -21.30 25.59
C ASN A 502 -17.87 -22.79 25.18
N GLY A 503 -17.44 -23.16 23.97
CA GLY A 503 -17.58 -24.53 23.44
C GLY A 503 -19.01 -24.95 23.12
N GLU A 504 -19.95 -24.00 23.00
CA GLU A 504 -21.32 -24.23 22.53
C GLU A 504 -21.36 -24.41 21.00
N GLN A 505 -20.41 -23.79 20.29
CA GLN A 505 -20.09 -24.01 18.88
C GLN A 505 -18.66 -24.52 18.72
N THR A 506 -18.39 -25.14 17.58
CA THR A 506 -17.02 -25.50 17.17
C THR A 506 -16.21 -24.25 16.88
N SER A 507 -15.00 -24.15 17.42
CA SER A 507 -14.07 -23.05 17.18
C SER A 507 -13.27 -23.20 15.88
N THR A 508 -13.16 -24.42 15.34
CA THR A 508 -12.32 -24.74 14.16
C THR A 508 -13.10 -24.83 12.85
N GLU A 509 -14.43 -24.86 12.89
CA GLU A 509 -15.31 -24.83 11.71
C GLU A 509 -16.31 -23.66 11.84
N TYR A 510 -17.12 -23.43 10.80
CA TYR A 510 -18.13 -22.37 10.87
C TYR A 510 -19.23 -22.74 11.88
N GLY A 511 -19.51 -21.80 12.79
CA GLY A 511 -20.68 -21.85 13.69
C GLY A 511 -22.03 -21.77 12.96
N ASN A 512 -23.11 -21.72 13.73
CA ASN A 512 -24.49 -21.74 13.23
C ASN A 512 -25.42 -20.71 13.91
N ILE A 513 -24.89 -19.56 14.36
CA ILE A 513 -25.72 -18.41 14.77
C ILE A 513 -26.52 -17.93 13.56
N GLU A 514 -27.84 -17.92 13.69
CA GLU A 514 -28.75 -17.30 12.73
C GLU A 514 -28.51 -15.78 12.71
N THR A 515 -28.48 -15.20 11.52
CA THR A 515 -28.28 -13.75 11.33
C THR A 515 -29.11 -13.24 10.16
N SER A 516 -29.61 -12.02 10.27
CA SER A 516 -30.26 -11.31 9.16
C SER A 516 -29.28 -10.49 8.30
N LEU A 517 -27.98 -10.53 8.61
CA LEU A 517 -26.95 -9.68 7.99
C LEU A 517 -26.94 -9.76 6.46
N ASN A 518 -27.24 -8.65 5.81
CA ASN A 518 -26.99 -8.45 4.38
C ASN A 518 -25.56 -7.92 4.17
N LEU A 519 -24.58 -8.84 4.13
CA LEU A 519 -23.17 -8.51 3.95
C LEU A 519 -22.90 -7.58 2.75
N LYS A 520 -23.62 -7.75 1.64
CA LYS A 520 -23.45 -6.95 0.42
C LYS A 520 -23.71 -5.46 0.65
N ALA A 521 -24.63 -5.14 1.55
CA ALA A 521 -24.97 -3.76 1.88
C ALA A 521 -23.89 -3.06 2.74
N LEU A 522 -22.86 -3.76 3.23
CA LEU A 522 -21.66 -3.14 3.81
C LEU A 522 -20.63 -2.68 2.76
N GLY A 523 -20.84 -3.05 1.49
CA GLY A 523 -19.79 -3.04 0.48
C GLY A 523 -18.87 -4.27 0.64
N GLU A 524 -18.75 -5.04 -0.44
CA GLU A 524 -17.88 -6.21 -0.54
C GLU A 524 -16.99 -6.13 -1.79
N GLN A 525 -15.87 -6.86 -1.80
CA GLN A 525 -15.06 -7.13 -2.98
C GLN A 525 -14.97 -8.65 -3.20
N ASN A 526 -15.40 -9.09 -4.38
CA ASN A 526 -15.49 -10.49 -4.75
C ASN A 526 -14.34 -10.89 -5.69
N MET A 527 -13.80 -12.09 -5.49
CA MET A 527 -12.66 -12.64 -6.27
C MET A 527 -13.03 -13.10 -7.69
N GLY A 528 -14.28 -12.89 -8.13
CA GLY A 528 -14.74 -13.04 -9.50
C GLY A 528 -15.01 -11.67 -10.10
N GLY A 529 -14.37 -11.36 -11.24
CA GLY A 529 -14.30 -10.00 -11.77
C GLY A 529 -15.63 -9.32 -12.10
N LYS A 530 -15.56 -7.98 -12.13
CA LYS A 530 -16.63 -6.97 -12.15
C LYS A 530 -17.39 -6.79 -10.82
N MET A 531 -17.24 -5.59 -10.26
CA MET A 531 -18.23 -4.95 -9.39
C MET A 531 -19.62 -5.04 -10.04
N PRO A 532 -20.71 -5.18 -9.27
CA PRO A 532 -22.06 -5.04 -9.81
C PRO A 532 -22.29 -3.58 -10.17
N ASN A 533 -22.32 -3.25 -11.46
CA ASN A 533 -22.87 -1.97 -11.93
C ASN A 533 -24.40 -2.07 -12.00
N ASP A 534 -25.00 -2.47 -10.87
CA ASP A 534 -26.42 -2.62 -10.67
C ASP A 534 -26.92 -1.41 -9.86
N LYS A 535 -27.17 -0.30 -10.57
CA LYS A 535 -28.14 0.69 -10.08
C LYS A 535 -29.47 -0.02 -9.93
N MET A 536 -29.84 -0.37 -8.69
CA MET A 536 -31.09 -1.07 -8.41
C MET A 536 -32.27 -0.27 -8.97
N ASN A 537 -33.02 -0.85 -9.90
CA ASN A 537 -34.32 -0.32 -10.28
C ASN A 537 -35.25 -0.41 -9.06
N GLU A 538 -35.89 0.71 -8.72
CA GLU A 538 -36.60 0.96 -7.46
C GLU A 538 -37.96 0.25 -7.34
N GLU A 539 -38.12 -0.90 -7.99
CA GLU A 539 -39.33 -1.74 -7.99
C GLU A 539 -39.00 -3.21 -7.68
N ASN A 540 -38.73 -3.53 -6.40
CA ASN A 540 -39.11 -4.80 -5.73
C ASN A 540 -38.62 -4.91 -4.26
N LEU A 541 -38.72 -3.83 -3.48
CA LEU A 541 -38.60 -3.90 -2.00
C LEU A 541 -39.94 -4.27 -1.34
N ALA A 542 -40.49 -5.44 -1.73
CA ALA A 542 -41.57 -6.10 -1.01
C ALA A 542 -41.63 -7.60 -1.37
N ASN A 543 -41.81 -8.44 -0.35
CA ASN A 543 -42.00 -9.89 -0.42
C ASN A 543 -40.78 -10.72 -0.86
N ASN A 544 -40.11 -11.32 0.13
CA ASN A 544 -39.79 -12.76 0.13
C ASN A 544 -39.51 -13.23 1.58
N ASN A 545 -40.52 -13.06 2.44
CA ASN A 545 -40.70 -13.95 3.59
C ASN A 545 -41.68 -15.04 3.12
N GLU A 546 -41.21 -16.26 2.89
CA GLU A 546 -41.93 -17.50 3.20
C GLU A 546 -41.05 -18.72 2.91
N GLU A 547 -40.83 -19.53 3.95
CA GLU A 547 -40.31 -20.88 3.81
C GLU A 547 -41.32 -21.75 3.05
N ASN A 548 -40.87 -22.79 2.34
CA ASN A 548 -41.62 -24.05 2.34
C ASN A 548 -40.76 -25.26 1.94
N ASN A 549 -40.67 -26.20 2.86
CA ASN A 549 -40.21 -27.56 2.60
C ASN A 549 -41.23 -28.33 1.75
N ASN A 550 -40.78 -29.03 0.71
CA ASN A 550 -41.21 -30.41 0.40
C ASN A 550 -40.37 -30.98 -0.75
N GLY A 551 -39.86 -32.20 -0.60
CA GLY A 551 -38.99 -32.83 -1.59
C GLY A 551 -39.70 -33.86 -2.46
N GLN A 552 -39.13 -34.17 -3.63
CA GLN A 552 -38.94 -35.52 -4.22
C GLN A 552 -38.48 -35.49 -5.69
N ALA A 553 -37.62 -36.47 -6.01
CA ALA A 553 -37.37 -37.07 -7.34
C ALA A 553 -36.52 -36.32 -8.39
N ILE A 554 -35.33 -36.90 -8.65
CA ILE A 554 -34.51 -36.78 -9.87
C ILE A 554 -34.99 -37.86 -10.87
N PRO A 555 -34.97 -37.63 -12.20
CA PRO A 555 -34.01 -38.32 -13.09
C PRO A 555 -33.30 -37.33 -14.04
N GLU A 556 -31.96 -37.31 -14.10
CA GLU A 556 -31.10 -38.07 -15.02
C GLU A 556 -31.12 -37.67 -16.51
N GLY A 557 -29.93 -37.32 -17.04
CA GLY A 557 -29.53 -37.70 -18.40
C GLY A 557 -29.30 -36.57 -19.43
N GLY A 558 -28.04 -36.39 -19.86
CA GLY A 558 -27.71 -35.66 -21.10
C GLY A 558 -26.40 -34.87 -21.05
N ARG A 559 -25.32 -35.40 -21.65
CA ARG A 559 -24.09 -34.65 -21.95
C ARG A 559 -24.12 -34.12 -23.42
N PRO A 560 -23.05 -33.52 -23.99
CA PRO A 560 -23.09 -32.13 -24.44
C PRO A 560 -23.02 -32.01 -25.98
N PHE A 561 -23.15 -30.80 -26.51
CA PHE A 561 -22.72 -30.50 -27.88
C PHE A 561 -21.94 -29.18 -27.96
N ASN A 562 -20.92 -29.18 -28.82
CA ASN A 562 -19.97 -28.10 -29.04
C ASN A 562 -20.03 -27.65 -30.51
N GLY A 563 -19.86 -26.33 -30.73
CA GLY A 563 -19.38 -25.74 -31.99
C GLY A 563 -20.45 -25.28 -32.99
N GLY A 564 -20.18 -24.13 -33.65
CA GLY A 564 -20.69 -23.91 -35.01
C GLY A 564 -21.25 -22.53 -35.42
N ASN A 565 -20.46 -21.46 -35.27
CA ASN A 565 -20.23 -20.40 -36.29
C ASN A 565 -21.39 -19.64 -37.00
N MET A 566 -21.31 -18.30 -36.94
CA MET A 566 -21.75 -17.26 -37.92
C MET A 566 -23.12 -17.30 -38.62
N GLY A 567 -23.83 -16.17 -38.56
CA GLY A 567 -24.85 -15.74 -39.52
C GLY A 567 -24.95 -14.21 -39.57
N GLU A 568 -24.71 -13.62 -40.74
CA GLU A 568 -24.73 -12.16 -40.96
C GLU A 568 -26.16 -11.56 -41.02
N ALA A 569 -26.26 -10.25 -40.81
CA ALA A 569 -27.50 -9.49 -40.82
C ALA A 569 -27.94 -9.02 -42.23
N PRO A 570 -29.22 -8.66 -42.43
CA PRO A 570 -29.66 -7.82 -43.55
C PRO A 570 -30.04 -6.39 -43.12
N ASN A 571 -29.48 -5.39 -43.80
CA ASN A 571 -29.85 -3.97 -43.68
C ASN A 571 -31.06 -3.61 -44.56
N ASN A 572 -31.92 -2.68 -44.11
CA ASN A 572 -32.26 -1.46 -44.89
C ASN A 572 -33.14 -0.41 -44.15
N ILE A 573 -32.62 0.83 -44.04
CA ILE A 573 -33.17 2.10 -44.59
C ILE A 573 -34.67 2.40 -44.31
N ASN A 574 -35.10 3.53 -43.71
CA ASN A 574 -34.77 4.95 -44.02
C ASN A 574 -35.31 5.93 -42.94
N ASN A 575 -34.64 7.06 -42.64
CA ASN A 575 -35.10 8.46 -42.85
C ASN A 575 -34.09 9.49 -42.24
N PRO A 576 -33.92 10.73 -42.76
CA PRO A 576 -32.79 11.60 -42.40
C PRO A 576 -33.13 12.86 -41.57
N ASN A 577 -32.15 13.30 -40.76
CA ASN A 577 -31.70 14.71 -40.63
C ASN A 577 -30.61 14.85 -39.55
N GLY A 578 -29.56 15.67 -39.79
CA GLY A 578 -28.89 16.36 -38.66
C GLY A 578 -27.42 16.05 -38.30
N ASN A 579 -26.50 16.17 -39.26
CA ASN A 579 -25.14 16.74 -39.09
C ASN A 579 -24.02 16.01 -38.29
N MET A 580 -22.87 15.89 -38.97
CA MET A 580 -21.47 15.69 -38.51
C MET A 580 -21.07 14.36 -37.84
N ASP A 581 -20.51 13.46 -38.66
CA ASP A 581 -19.73 12.29 -38.24
C ASP A 581 -18.36 12.70 -37.66
N ASN A 582 -18.11 12.35 -36.39
CA ASN A 582 -16.74 12.12 -35.91
C ASN A 582 -16.25 10.78 -36.48
N LYS A 583 -15.42 10.81 -37.52
CA LYS A 583 -14.75 9.61 -38.02
C LYS A 583 -13.63 9.21 -37.06
N ILE A 584 -13.86 8.12 -36.33
CA ILE A 584 -12.81 7.34 -35.65
C ILE A 584 -11.76 6.95 -36.71
N PRO A 585 -10.46 7.27 -36.53
CA PRO A 585 -9.42 6.82 -37.44
C PRO A 585 -9.33 5.29 -37.48
N ASN A 586 -9.30 4.73 -38.68
CA ASN A 586 -9.23 3.30 -38.91
C ASN A 586 -7.88 2.74 -38.42
N MET A 587 -7.85 1.95 -37.34
CA MET A 587 -6.66 1.29 -36.76
C MET A 587 -6.09 0.16 -37.65
N GLY A 588 -6.13 0.31 -38.97
CA GLY A 588 -5.79 -0.72 -39.96
C GLY A 588 -4.36 -0.70 -40.48
N ASN A 589 -3.53 0.29 -40.11
CA ASN A 589 -2.13 0.41 -40.58
C ASN A 589 -1.29 1.29 -39.64
N MET A 590 -0.81 0.75 -38.51
CA MET A 590 0.34 1.36 -37.83
C MET A 590 1.64 0.93 -38.52
N PRO A 591 2.60 1.84 -38.74
CA PRO A 591 3.93 1.47 -39.23
C PRO A 591 4.65 0.55 -38.24
N THR A 592 5.48 -0.35 -38.75
CA THR A 592 6.30 -1.24 -37.90
C THR A 592 7.38 -0.47 -37.15
N GLN A 593 7.86 -1.03 -36.03
CA GLN A 593 8.99 -0.46 -35.27
C GLN A 593 10.23 -0.21 -36.12
N GLU A 594 10.53 -1.07 -37.09
CA GLU A 594 11.65 -0.89 -38.03
C GLU A 594 11.42 0.31 -38.96
N ASN A 595 10.21 0.45 -39.53
CA ASN A 595 9.85 1.60 -40.37
C ASN A 595 9.90 2.92 -39.59
N ILE A 596 9.50 2.92 -38.31
CA ILE A 596 9.60 4.07 -37.41
C ILE A 596 11.07 4.47 -37.19
N GLN A 597 11.96 3.50 -36.94
CA GLN A 597 13.39 3.76 -36.77
C GLN A 597 14.07 4.25 -38.05
N GLU A 598 13.60 3.84 -39.22
CA GLU A 598 14.11 4.33 -40.51
C GLU A 598 13.57 5.74 -40.82
N ALA A 599 12.29 6.00 -40.53
CA ALA A 599 11.70 7.34 -40.63
C ALA A 599 12.40 8.37 -39.73
N MET A 600 12.79 8.01 -38.51
CA MET A 600 13.56 8.88 -37.61
C MET A 600 14.94 9.27 -38.17
N LYS A 601 15.58 8.39 -38.97
CA LYS A 601 16.85 8.71 -39.67
C LYS A 601 16.64 9.68 -40.83
N ILE A 602 15.50 9.62 -41.52
CA ILE A 602 15.14 10.53 -42.61
C ILE A 602 14.78 11.92 -42.03
N LEU A 603 13.97 11.96 -40.97
CA LEU A 603 13.60 13.20 -40.26
C LEU A 603 14.85 13.91 -39.72
N ASN A 604 15.74 13.20 -39.02
CA ASN A 604 17.01 13.75 -38.51
C ASN A 604 16.84 15.11 -37.77
N ASN A 605 15.85 15.16 -36.86
CA ASN A 605 15.46 16.35 -36.10
C ASN A 605 14.99 17.58 -36.93
N ARG A 606 14.62 17.39 -38.20
CA ARG A 606 14.00 18.41 -39.07
C ARG A 606 12.48 18.27 -39.12
N ASP A 607 11.79 19.39 -39.20
CA ASP A 607 10.33 19.43 -39.36
C ASP A 607 9.93 18.92 -40.76
N TYR A 608 8.82 18.20 -40.88
CA TYR A 608 8.34 17.60 -42.15
C TYR A 608 8.22 18.60 -43.31
N SER A 609 7.83 19.84 -43.01
CA SER A 609 7.73 20.95 -43.97
C SER A 609 9.07 21.35 -44.61
N SER A 610 10.20 20.98 -43.99
CA SER A 610 11.56 21.27 -44.45
C SER A 610 12.24 20.13 -45.22
N LEU A 611 11.57 18.98 -45.37
CA LEU A 611 12.05 17.84 -46.17
C LEU A 611 11.84 18.06 -47.68
N SER A 612 12.70 17.44 -48.50
CA SER A 612 12.50 17.39 -49.96
C SER A 612 11.31 16.49 -50.34
N GLU A 613 10.79 16.64 -51.56
CA GLU A 613 9.71 15.78 -52.05
C GLU A 613 10.16 14.31 -52.20
N GLU A 614 11.44 14.04 -52.50
CA GLU A 614 12.00 12.68 -52.40
C GLU A 614 12.02 12.15 -50.95
N GLU A 615 12.41 12.95 -49.96
CA GLU A 615 12.43 12.55 -48.55
C GLU A 615 11.00 12.28 -48.01
N LYS A 616 10.03 13.14 -48.36
CA LYS A 616 8.61 12.93 -48.04
C LYS A 616 8.03 11.69 -48.72
N LYS A 617 8.46 11.42 -49.96
CA LYS A 617 8.06 10.18 -50.65
C LYS A 617 8.62 8.95 -49.94
N GLN A 618 9.88 8.97 -49.49
CA GLN A 618 10.46 7.88 -48.71
C GLN A 618 9.71 7.61 -47.40
N LEU A 619 9.26 8.67 -46.70
CA LEU A 619 8.40 8.52 -45.51
C LEU A 619 7.03 7.90 -45.84
N ASN A 620 6.38 8.34 -46.91
CA ASN A 620 5.12 7.73 -47.37
C ASN A 620 5.30 6.26 -47.81
N ASP A 621 6.39 5.93 -48.50
CA ASP A 621 6.73 4.56 -48.91
C ASP A 621 7.00 3.64 -47.69
N LEU A 622 7.40 4.20 -46.53
CA LEU A 622 7.49 3.52 -45.23
C LEU A 622 6.16 3.43 -44.45
N GLY A 623 5.06 3.97 -44.99
CA GLY A 623 3.75 4.03 -44.32
C GLY A 623 3.56 5.19 -43.34
N ILE A 624 4.48 6.17 -43.34
CA ILE A 624 4.41 7.37 -42.50
C ILE A 624 3.76 8.50 -43.29
N SER A 625 2.44 8.67 -43.14
CA SER A 625 1.69 9.80 -43.70
C SER A 625 1.95 11.09 -42.92
N GLU A 626 1.68 12.24 -43.54
CA GLU A 626 1.79 13.57 -42.91
C GLU A 626 0.97 13.69 -41.60
N GLU A 627 -0.19 13.05 -41.52
CA GLU A 627 -1.03 13.00 -40.31
C GLU A 627 -0.36 12.25 -39.14
N ASN A 628 0.46 11.23 -39.42
CA ASN A 628 1.16 10.45 -38.39
C ASN A 628 2.41 11.18 -37.84
N ILE A 629 2.88 12.25 -38.48
CA ILE A 629 4.17 12.87 -38.14
C ILE A 629 4.08 13.85 -36.96
N ASN A 630 2.87 14.32 -36.62
CA ASN A 630 2.64 15.14 -35.42
C ASN A 630 2.99 14.40 -34.10
N MET A 631 3.06 13.05 -34.10
CA MET A 631 3.56 12.28 -32.95
C MET A 631 5.06 12.51 -32.66
N PHE A 632 5.88 12.73 -33.70
CA PHE A 632 7.34 12.80 -33.53
C PHE A 632 7.85 14.20 -33.14
N ASN A 633 7.06 15.25 -33.40
CA ASN A 633 7.44 16.63 -33.08
C ASN A 633 7.39 16.95 -31.57
N ASN A 634 6.82 16.08 -30.74
CA ASN A 634 6.66 16.27 -29.29
C ASN A 634 7.71 15.54 -28.43
N ILE A 635 8.73 14.93 -29.04
CA ILE A 635 9.85 14.31 -28.29
C ILE A 635 10.85 15.42 -27.87
N PRO A 636 11.14 15.60 -26.57
CA PRO A 636 11.97 16.71 -26.10
C PRO A 636 13.43 16.62 -26.58
N LYS A 637 13.94 17.71 -27.15
CA LYS A 637 15.29 17.79 -27.73
C LYS A 637 16.34 17.86 -26.60
N GLN A 638 17.23 16.86 -26.56
CA GLN A 638 18.33 16.79 -25.60
C GLN A 638 19.44 17.80 -25.98
N GLY A 639 19.50 18.97 -25.31
CA GLY A 639 20.50 19.99 -25.67
C GLY A 639 20.64 21.22 -24.77
N GLU A 640 19.59 21.72 -24.12
CA GLU A 640 19.66 23.00 -23.37
C GLU A 640 19.56 22.83 -21.85
N ARG A 641 20.67 22.42 -21.23
CA ARG A 641 20.86 22.59 -19.78
C ARG A 641 21.32 24.02 -19.49
N GLY A 642 20.46 24.83 -18.86
CA GLY A 642 20.90 26.07 -18.22
C GLY A 642 21.82 25.75 -17.03
N GLU A 643 22.91 26.50 -16.88
CA GLU A 643 23.84 26.35 -15.76
C GLU A 643 23.14 26.66 -14.42
N VAL A 644 22.99 25.65 -13.55
CA VAL A 644 22.53 25.86 -12.18
C VAL A 644 23.65 26.53 -11.40
N ARG A 645 23.43 27.80 -11.02
CA ARG A 645 24.28 28.49 -10.04
C ARG A 645 23.96 27.98 -8.64
N GLU A 646 24.89 27.27 -8.02
CA GLU A 646 24.85 27.01 -6.59
C GLU A 646 24.72 28.33 -5.80
N THR A 647 23.65 28.50 -5.04
CA THR A 647 23.49 29.62 -4.12
C THR A 647 24.14 29.32 -2.77
N PHE A 648 25.46 29.06 -2.79
CA PHE A 648 26.25 29.03 -1.56
C PHE A 648 26.13 30.37 -0.82
N ASN A 649 25.70 30.29 0.44
CA ASN A 649 25.30 31.45 1.23
C ASN A 649 26.49 32.39 1.50
N LYS A 650 26.49 33.57 0.85
CA LYS A 650 27.63 34.52 0.78
C LYS A 650 28.20 34.93 2.14
N THR A 651 27.38 34.86 3.19
CA THR A 651 27.75 35.16 4.58
C THR A 651 28.94 34.30 5.06
N TYR A 652 29.01 33.03 4.68
CA TYR A 652 30.10 32.13 5.09
C TYR A 652 31.45 32.54 4.51
N TYR A 653 31.50 32.90 3.22
CA TYR A 653 32.75 33.37 2.58
C TYR A 653 33.27 34.67 3.19
N VAL A 654 32.39 35.58 3.62
CA VAL A 654 32.78 36.81 4.31
C VAL A 654 33.39 36.50 5.68
N ILE A 655 32.75 35.64 6.47
CA ILE A 655 33.26 35.24 7.80
C ILE A 655 34.59 34.49 7.66
N PHE A 656 34.67 33.49 6.78
CA PHE A 656 35.88 32.71 6.56
C PHE A 656 37.04 33.57 6.01
N GLY A 657 36.73 34.52 5.13
CA GLY A 657 37.70 35.49 4.61
C GLY A 657 38.25 36.43 5.69
N VAL A 658 37.42 36.93 6.60
CA VAL A 658 37.87 37.78 7.73
C VAL A 658 38.73 36.99 8.72
N VAL A 659 38.40 35.71 8.98
CA VAL A 659 39.23 34.82 9.82
C VAL A 659 40.58 34.53 9.17
N LEU A 660 40.63 34.20 7.87
CA LEU A 660 41.89 34.01 7.14
C LEU A 660 42.75 35.28 7.11
N LEU A 661 42.15 36.44 6.91
CA LEU A 661 42.86 37.73 6.87
C LEU A 661 43.48 38.08 8.23
N THR A 662 42.76 37.84 9.34
CA THR A 662 43.28 38.09 10.69
C THR A 662 44.38 37.10 11.10
N LEU A 663 44.29 35.84 10.67
CA LEU A 663 45.37 34.85 10.78
C LEU A 663 46.63 35.25 9.98
N LEU A 664 46.46 35.72 8.74
CA LEU A 664 47.56 36.21 7.92
C LEU A 664 48.23 37.46 8.51
N ILE A 665 47.45 38.43 8.99
CA ILE A 665 47.99 39.65 9.63
C ILE A 665 48.80 39.30 10.89
N SER A 666 48.30 38.38 11.72
CA SER A 666 49.02 37.94 12.93
C SER A 666 50.28 37.12 12.61
N LEU A 667 50.26 36.24 11.60
CA LEU A 667 51.46 35.57 11.08
C LEU A 667 52.50 36.55 10.51
N VAL A 668 52.08 37.58 9.77
CA VAL A 668 52.95 38.64 9.26
C VAL A 668 53.55 39.46 10.41
N PHE A 669 52.79 39.73 11.47
CA PHE A 669 53.28 40.44 12.65
C PHE A 669 54.35 39.63 13.41
N VAL A 670 54.11 38.33 13.62
CA VAL A 670 55.06 37.41 14.26
C VAL A 670 56.34 37.25 13.43
N THR A 671 56.22 37.10 12.11
CA THR A 671 57.38 36.92 11.23
C THR A 671 58.22 38.20 11.06
N LYS A 672 57.61 39.39 10.96
CA LYS A 672 58.37 40.65 10.92
C LYS A 672 59.12 40.97 12.21
N TYR A 673 58.61 40.57 13.38
CA TYR A 673 59.29 40.82 14.66
C TYR A 673 60.30 39.74 15.09
N LYS A 674 60.29 38.55 14.47
CA LYS A 674 61.29 37.49 14.77
C LYS A 674 62.68 37.71 14.18
N ARG A 675 62.94 38.81 13.45
CA ARG A 675 64.26 39.13 12.84
C ARG A 675 64.82 40.49 13.27
N LYS A 676 65.35 40.55 14.50
CA LYS A 676 66.59 41.31 14.85
C LYS A 676 67.05 41.03 16.30
N ARG A 677 67.76 39.93 16.49
CA ARG A 677 68.99 39.89 17.30
C ARG A 677 70.10 39.40 16.36
N TYR A 678 71.28 40.02 16.47
CA TYR A 678 72.52 39.44 15.94
C TYR A 678 72.89 38.20 16.77
#